data_AF-A6G6G4-F1
#
_entry.id   AF-A6G6G4-F1
#
_cell.length_a   1.000
_cell.length_b   1.000
_cell.length_c   1.000
_cell.angle_alpha   90.00
_cell.angle_beta   90.00
_cell.angle_gamma   90.00
#
_symmetry.space_group_name_H-M   'P 1'
#
loop_
_entity.id
_entity.type
_entity.pdbx_description
1 polymer ?
#
loop_
_entity_poly.entity_id
_entity_poly.type
_entity_poly.pdbx_seq_one_letter_code
_entity_poly.pdbx_strand_id
1 'polypeptide(L)'
;MNESLPRGNASASTMRTLWRRLRPFVRRDLRGRLISAAIAAVVIAGLSWFGIAAFTHLDSSAAQAVRVQLGLEHEKAICSDDDDTPDCAYDDRAQAEVDRQWSQDLRIRAAVLQELDLRIDATLDNLTEAEALLARQNFNYVNQKVAGGDPKLTELLTLPELSPLPELYYYVDGRGYGDLHELATWSPSGVRDLEDMNDSVLGGIAEVRRELSRYQGLIASQRSRDAADDPQVSDVFIDRRSAMLDVRVRAEHFQMSTEAQNWFRDGRAEDMSRSAFNLAEAYPAEFSSALLSANKTWEGGWDSPRWEPRHKPTERYRSPITDEQRYELTGTLLFVVACIVFLVVAPIVTATATAREREAGTLPVLRMTGMRAGDLALAMAIGPNVFALILGGSLLGTGTLLLAMSGHACDLLLPLGLLGVLTAATVLTAIGLGDALGQRVNAMIVGGLVGVGIVIPGLLGSALAALNVADTGLLLGPVPALVATVTRFGDIHGLGLELSGELTKTMLAYSVALQVGLGLACLGSWRRRVEQGWAPLFRPQEGVLLALGSIGCSALTLLDMTGHHDTQDFNALNLLTFLSSVFLLPVLAWLLVASLRRPARARAVADYVEARLAFMRFQGFVVTAAMLVGLTYGLIMRGAGLGSDNAELMWATLAQMLLVAETGVAALLWASRRREGKMRVAFVGGAAVIMQLLAVVGTYGLEVQHVAVTNGAAMPLLANADVSPYWTAFLILCWAIGLALVLTALMRRKDEVEVMVAPDEDDDEDDDDYGMPGRRLLH
;
A
#
# COMPACT_ATOMS: atom_id res chain seq x y z
N MET A 1 42.92 -54.35 -16.39
CA MET A 1 42.04 -54.63 -15.25
C MET A 1 42.30 -53.56 -14.21
N ASN A 2 41.31 -52.69 -14.01
CA ASN A 2 41.40 -51.46 -13.22
C ASN A 2 41.26 -51.76 -11.72
N GLU A 3 42.20 -51.30 -10.91
CA GLU A 3 42.00 -51.13 -9.47
C GLU A 3 41.38 -49.76 -9.19
N SER A 4 40.16 -49.80 -8.64
CA SER A 4 39.36 -48.65 -8.26
C SER A 4 39.79 -48.10 -6.89
N LEU A 5 40.27 -46.85 -6.86
CA LEU A 5 40.38 -46.00 -5.68
C LEU A 5 39.00 -45.78 -5.02
N PRO A 6 38.86 -45.84 -3.68
CA PRO A 6 37.63 -45.44 -3.01
C PRO A 6 37.55 -43.91 -2.91
N ARG A 7 36.88 -43.28 -3.88
CA ARG A 7 36.38 -41.89 -3.79
C ARG A 7 35.01 -41.89 -3.12
N GLY A 8 34.98 -41.85 -1.79
CA GLY A 8 33.71 -41.72 -1.08
C GLY A 8 33.89 -41.73 0.42
N ASN A 9 34.37 -40.61 0.99
CA ASN A 9 34.29 -40.26 2.42
C ASN A 9 34.92 -38.91 2.78
N ALA A 10 35.57 -38.22 1.83
CA ALA A 10 36.25 -36.94 2.09
C ALA A 10 35.29 -35.79 2.45
N SER A 11 34.07 -35.73 1.90
CA SER A 11 33.12 -34.63 2.18
C SER A 11 32.52 -34.71 3.60
N ALA A 12 32.12 -35.92 4.03
CA ALA A 12 31.53 -36.15 5.36
C ALA A 12 32.55 -35.97 6.50
N SER A 13 33.83 -36.32 6.29
CA SER A 13 34.90 -36.08 7.28
C SER A 13 35.26 -34.59 7.39
N THR A 14 35.22 -33.85 6.28
CA THR A 14 35.45 -32.40 6.24
C THR A 14 34.33 -31.63 6.95
N MET A 15 33.07 -32.03 6.76
CA MET A 15 31.93 -31.39 7.41
C MET A 15 31.91 -31.66 8.94
N ARG A 16 32.23 -32.89 9.38
CA ARG A 16 32.33 -33.22 10.81
C ARG A 16 33.50 -32.51 11.50
N THR A 17 34.63 -32.33 10.83
CA THR A 17 35.78 -31.59 11.37
C THR A 17 35.51 -30.09 11.45
N LEU A 18 34.83 -29.52 10.45
CA LEU A 18 34.36 -28.13 10.47
C LEU A 18 33.34 -27.87 11.60
N TRP A 19 32.36 -28.77 11.78
CA TRP A 19 31.38 -28.65 12.88
C TRP A 19 32.05 -28.73 14.26
N ARG A 20 33.01 -29.65 14.45
CA ARG A 20 33.78 -29.74 15.70
C ARG A 20 34.54 -28.45 16.02
N ARG A 21 35.02 -27.72 15.00
CA ARG A 21 35.71 -26.42 15.14
C ARG A 21 34.77 -25.25 15.42
N LEU A 22 33.54 -25.29 14.91
CA LEU A 22 32.50 -24.26 15.10
C LEU A 22 31.76 -24.36 16.43
N ARG A 23 31.72 -25.56 17.02
CA ARG A 23 31.01 -25.88 18.26
C ARG A 23 31.23 -24.90 19.44
N PRO A 24 32.42 -24.31 19.67
CA PRO A 24 32.64 -23.37 20.76
C PRO A 24 31.87 -22.05 20.60
N PHE A 25 31.74 -21.56 19.36
CA PHE A 25 31.05 -20.31 19.03
C PHE A 25 29.53 -20.44 19.09
N VAL A 26 29.04 -21.63 18.75
CA VAL A 26 27.60 -21.93 18.68
C VAL A 26 27.01 -22.28 20.05
N ARG A 27 27.81 -22.78 21.00
CA ARG A 27 27.30 -23.32 22.28
C ARG A 27 26.91 -22.28 23.34
N ARG A 28 27.40 -21.05 23.28
CA ARG A 28 27.10 -20.02 24.29
C ARG A 28 25.68 -19.50 24.05
N ASP A 29 24.77 -19.72 25.00
CA ASP A 29 23.34 -19.31 24.96
C ASP A 29 22.48 -19.87 23.81
N LEU A 30 22.84 -21.01 23.22
CA LEU A 30 22.08 -21.59 22.10
C LEU A 30 20.60 -21.82 22.43
N ARG A 31 20.30 -22.40 23.60
CA ARG A 31 18.91 -22.72 24.01
C ARG A 31 18.07 -21.45 24.16
N GLY A 32 18.60 -20.42 24.81
CA GLY A 32 17.90 -19.14 24.98
C GLY A 32 17.64 -18.45 23.63
N ARG A 33 18.63 -18.47 22.72
CA ARG A 33 18.51 -17.92 21.36
C ARG A 33 17.51 -18.69 20.50
N LEU A 34 17.48 -20.02 20.61
CA LEU A 34 16.51 -20.87 19.92
C LEU A 34 15.06 -20.59 20.35
N ILE A 35 14.82 -20.58 21.68
CA ILE A 35 13.49 -20.36 22.23
C ILE A 35 13.00 -18.95 21.90
N SER A 36 13.84 -17.93 22.09
CA SER A 36 13.47 -16.54 21.75
C SER A 36 13.21 -16.35 20.26
N ALA A 37 14.01 -16.95 19.37
CA ALA A 37 13.79 -16.88 17.93
C ALA A 37 12.49 -17.56 17.51
N ALA A 38 12.18 -18.73 18.09
CA ALA A 38 10.93 -19.44 17.80
C ALA A 38 9.69 -18.65 18.27
N ILE A 39 9.74 -18.07 19.48
CA ILE A 39 8.66 -17.21 19.98
C ILE A 39 8.49 -15.98 19.09
N ALA A 40 9.60 -15.30 18.74
CA ALA A 40 9.56 -14.13 17.88
C ALA A 40 8.98 -14.46 16.49
N ALA A 41 9.35 -15.60 15.90
CA ALA A 41 8.82 -16.05 14.62
C ALA A 41 7.30 -16.27 14.68
N VAL A 42 6.82 -16.97 15.72
CA VAL A 42 5.38 -17.22 15.90
C VAL A 42 4.60 -15.93 16.11
N VAL A 43 5.13 -15.00 16.93
CA VAL A 43 4.49 -13.72 17.19
C VAL A 43 4.44 -12.86 15.92
N ILE A 44 5.54 -12.74 15.19
CA ILE A 44 5.59 -11.97 13.95
C ILE A 44 4.65 -12.57 12.91
N ALA A 45 4.70 -13.90 12.70
CA ALA A 45 3.81 -14.55 11.75
C ALA A 45 2.33 -14.44 12.12
N GLY A 46 2.00 -14.58 13.41
CA GLY A 46 0.64 -14.41 13.92
C GLY A 46 0.12 -12.99 13.75
N LEU A 47 0.94 -11.98 14.05
CA LEU A 47 0.58 -10.57 13.86
C LEU A 47 0.45 -10.18 12.39
N SER A 48 1.35 -10.68 11.52
CA SER A 48 1.28 -10.50 10.06
C SER A 48 -0.02 -11.07 9.50
N TRP A 49 -0.35 -12.31 9.85
CA TRP A 49 -1.60 -12.94 9.42
C TRP A 49 -2.83 -12.18 9.94
N PHE A 50 -2.85 -11.83 11.22
CA PHE A 50 -3.96 -11.09 11.81
C PHE A 50 -4.16 -9.73 11.15
N GLY A 51 -3.08 -9.00 10.87
CA GLY A 51 -3.12 -7.71 10.21
C GLY A 51 -3.70 -7.80 8.80
N ILE A 52 -3.27 -8.79 8.01
CA ILE A 52 -3.75 -8.98 6.63
C ILE A 52 -5.19 -9.51 6.62
N ALA A 53 -5.53 -10.47 7.49
CA ALA A 53 -6.90 -10.97 7.61
C ALA A 53 -7.88 -9.86 8.01
N ALA A 54 -7.52 -9.02 9.00
CA ALA A 54 -8.33 -7.88 9.38
C ALA A 54 -8.45 -6.88 8.22
N PHE A 55 -7.32 -6.51 7.60
CA PHE A 55 -7.30 -5.57 6.48
C PHE A 55 -8.12 -6.04 5.29
N THR A 56 -8.20 -7.34 5.02
CA THR A 56 -8.92 -7.90 3.85
C THR A 56 -10.39 -8.21 4.12
N HIS A 57 -10.81 -8.30 5.38
CA HIS A 57 -12.20 -8.51 5.79
C HIS A 57 -12.94 -7.24 6.24
N LEU A 58 -12.25 -6.11 6.35
CA LEU A 58 -12.89 -4.84 6.71
C LEU A 58 -13.73 -4.29 5.55
N ASP A 59 -15.05 -4.41 5.65
CA ASP A 59 -15.99 -3.88 4.66
C ASP A 59 -16.29 -2.40 4.93
N SER A 60 -15.25 -1.55 4.91
CA SER A 60 -15.38 -0.10 5.10
C SER A 60 -14.82 0.67 3.92
N SER A 61 -15.39 1.85 3.63
CA SER A 61 -14.93 2.71 2.54
C SER A 61 -13.46 3.12 2.69
N ALA A 62 -13.00 3.36 3.92
CA ALA A 62 -11.60 3.66 4.20
C ALA A 62 -10.67 2.46 3.90
N ALA A 63 -11.09 1.24 4.24
CA ALA A 63 -10.33 0.03 3.93
C ALA A 63 -10.28 -0.23 2.42
N GLN A 64 -11.40 -0.04 1.71
CA GLN A 64 -11.42 -0.14 0.25
C GLN A 64 -10.53 0.91 -0.39
N ALA A 65 -10.59 2.18 0.03
CA ALA A 65 -9.73 3.24 -0.51
C ALA A 65 -8.24 2.87 -0.41
N VAL A 66 -7.82 2.27 0.71
CA VAL A 66 -6.44 1.78 0.86
C VAL A 66 -6.15 0.58 -0.06
N ARG A 67 -7.08 -0.36 -0.24
CA ARG A 67 -6.90 -1.49 -1.19
C ARG A 67 -6.80 -1.02 -2.64
N VAL A 68 -7.63 -0.06 -3.03
CA VAL A 68 -7.60 0.59 -4.35
C VAL A 68 -6.28 1.31 -4.55
N GLN A 69 -5.82 2.07 -3.54
CA GLN A 69 -4.50 2.73 -3.60
C GLN A 69 -3.34 1.73 -3.73
N LEU A 70 -3.44 0.57 -3.08
CA LEU A 70 -2.47 -0.51 -3.18
C LEU A 70 -2.56 -1.29 -4.51
N GLY A 71 -3.63 -1.08 -5.29
CA GLY A 71 -3.91 -1.80 -6.53
C GLY A 71 -4.48 -3.21 -6.33
N LEU A 72 -4.90 -3.55 -5.10
CA LEU A 72 -5.47 -4.86 -4.76
C LEU A 72 -6.93 -5.02 -5.21
N GLU A 73 -7.59 -3.89 -5.47
CA GLU A 73 -8.98 -3.82 -5.86
C GLU A 73 -9.17 -2.66 -6.84
N HIS A 74 -10.09 -2.81 -7.79
CA HIS A 74 -10.46 -1.70 -8.68
C HIS A 74 -11.59 -0.92 -8.03
N GLU A 75 -11.57 0.41 -8.17
CA GLU A 75 -12.58 1.31 -7.62
C GLU A 75 -14.02 0.90 -8.00
N LYS A 76 -14.18 0.36 -9.21
CA LYS A 76 -15.46 -0.11 -9.77
C LYS A 76 -15.62 -1.64 -9.82
N ALA A 77 -14.85 -2.40 -9.03
CA ALA A 77 -14.85 -3.87 -9.12
C ALA A 77 -16.18 -4.51 -8.67
N ILE A 78 -16.94 -3.83 -7.80
CA ILE A 78 -18.14 -4.37 -7.15
C ILE A 78 -19.36 -3.45 -7.37
N CYS A 79 -19.19 -2.15 -7.15
CA CYS A 79 -20.22 -1.15 -7.36
C CYS A 79 -19.68 -0.07 -8.30
N SER A 80 -20.55 0.56 -9.08
CA SER A 80 -20.18 1.68 -9.93
C SER A 80 -21.27 2.74 -9.94
N ASP A 81 -20.87 4.00 -10.12
CA ASP A 81 -21.80 5.13 -10.26
C ASP A 81 -22.54 5.14 -11.62
N ASP A 82 -22.39 4.10 -12.44
CA ASP A 82 -23.12 3.99 -13.70
C ASP A 82 -24.57 3.54 -13.39
N ASP A 83 -25.56 4.13 -14.09
CA ASP A 83 -27.00 3.92 -13.86
C ASP A 83 -27.46 2.43 -13.88
N ASP A 84 -26.64 1.54 -14.46
CA ASP A 84 -26.92 0.11 -14.61
C ASP A 84 -26.38 -0.77 -13.45
N THR A 85 -25.68 -0.21 -12.46
CA THR A 85 -25.12 -0.98 -11.34
C THR A 85 -25.49 -0.40 -9.97
N PRO A 86 -25.69 -1.24 -8.94
CA PRO A 86 -26.06 -0.78 -7.61
C PRO A 86 -24.93 -0.01 -6.90
N ASP A 87 -25.32 0.95 -6.07
CA ASP A 87 -24.41 1.66 -5.16
C ASP A 87 -23.93 0.74 -4.03
N CYS A 88 -22.76 1.02 -3.47
CA CYS A 88 -22.19 0.24 -2.37
C CYS A 88 -22.59 0.78 -0.99
N ALA A 89 -23.20 -0.07 -0.17
CA ALA A 89 -23.40 0.18 1.26
C ALA A 89 -22.34 -0.55 2.11
N TYR A 90 -21.64 0.21 2.96
CA TYR A 90 -20.65 -0.29 3.93
C TYR A 90 -21.21 -0.43 5.35
N ASP A 91 -22.45 0.04 5.57
CA ASP A 91 -23.14 -0.05 6.86
C ASP A 91 -24.26 -1.08 6.80
N ASP A 92 -24.15 -2.12 7.63
CA ASP A 92 -25.14 -3.19 7.75
C ASP A 92 -26.53 -2.66 8.14
N ARG A 93 -26.60 -1.58 8.92
CA ARG A 93 -27.89 -0.97 9.31
C ARG A 93 -28.54 -0.23 8.15
N ALA A 94 -27.74 0.53 7.40
CA ALA A 94 -28.23 1.23 6.22
C ALA A 94 -28.70 0.21 5.17
N GLN A 95 -27.92 -0.84 4.92
CA GLN A 95 -28.28 -1.87 3.95
C GLN A 95 -29.54 -2.64 4.37
N ALA A 96 -29.68 -2.99 5.65
CA ALA A 96 -30.88 -3.66 6.16
C ALA A 96 -32.16 -2.81 5.99
N GLU A 97 -32.04 -1.48 6.06
CA GLU A 97 -33.14 -0.57 5.80
C GLU A 97 -33.50 -0.56 4.30
N VAL A 98 -32.50 -0.49 3.42
CA VAL A 98 -32.74 -0.59 1.96
C VAL A 98 -33.31 -1.95 1.57
N ASP A 99 -32.84 -3.05 2.16
CA ASP A 99 -33.41 -4.40 1.99
C ASP A 99 -34.90 -4.42 2.35
N ARG A 100 -35.25 -3.83 3.49
CA ARG A 100 -36.63 -3.79 3.96
C ARG A 100 -37.51 -3.01 2.99
N GLN A 101 -37.09 -1.80 2.61
CA GLN A 101 -37.83 -0.92 1.70
C GLN A 101 -37.98 -1.57 0.31
N TRP A 102 -36.90 -2.14 -0.24
CA TRP A 102 -36.94 -2.86 -1.51
C TRP A 102 -37.93 -4.03 -1.50
N SER A 103 -37.87 -4.85 -0.45
CA SER A 103 -38.77 -6.01 -0.32
C SER A 103 -40.24 -5.59 -0.14
N GLN A 104 -40.48 -4.45 0.52
CA GLN A 104 -41.81 -3.88 0.70
C GLN A 104 -42.37 -3.38 -0.64
N ASP A 105 -41.59 -2.62 -1.39
CA ASP A 105 -41.98 -2.09 -2.71
C ASP A 105 -42.30 -3.21 -3.69
N LEU A 106 -41.47 -4.26 -3.75
CA LEU A 106 -41.72 -5.42 -4.61
C LEU A 106 -43.01 -6.14 -4.25
N ARG A 107 -43.32 -6.31 -2.96
CA ARG A 107 -44.56 -6.95 -2.51
C ARG A 107 -45.79 -6.11 -2.85
N ILE A 108 -45.75 -4.81 -2.61
CA ILE A 108 -46.85 -3.88 -2.97
C ILE A 108 -47.10 -3.95 -4.47
N ARG A 109 -46.03 -3.84 -5.26
CA ARG A 109 -46.11 -3.88 -6.72
C ARG A 109 -46.69 -5.20 -7.24
N ALA A 110 -46.15 -6.33 -6.79
CA ALA A 110 -46.66 -7.64 -7.22
C ALA A 110 -48.12 -7.85 -6.80
N ALA A 111 -48.53 -7.38 -5.63
CA ALA A 111 -49.93 -7.44 -5.19
C ALA A 111 -50.86 -6.53 -6.01
N VAL A 112 -50.42 -5.31 -6.36
CA VAL A 112 -51.17 -4.42 -7.26
C VAL A 112 -51.31 -5.05 -8.65
N LEU A 113 -50.24 -5.62 -9.20
CA LEU A 113 -50.27 -6.32 -10.50
C LEU A 113 -51.17 -7.56 -10.48
N GLN A 114 -51.27 -8.27 -9.35
CA GLN A 114 -52.19 -9.39 -9.18
C GLN A 114 -53.64 -8.92 -9.17
N GLU A 115 -53.94 -7.85 -8.43
CA GLU A 115 -55.27 -7.26 -8.36
C GLU A 115 -55.71 -6.68 -9.71
N LEU A 116 -54.82 -6.04 -10.48
CA LEU A 116 -55.14 -5.53 -11.82
C LEU A 116 -55.52 -6.64 -12.80
N ASP A 117 -54.87 -7.80 -12.72
CA ASP A 117 -55.19 -8.99 -13.52
C ASP A 117 -56.64 -9.42 -13.28
N LEU A 118 -57.03 -9.55 -12.00
CA LEU A 118 -58.40 -9.90 -11.61
C LEU A 118 -59.43 -8.90 -12.14
N ARG A 119 -59.11 -7.60 -12.09
CA ARG A 119 -59.99 -6.54 -12.57
C ARG A 119 -60.17 -6.60 -14.09
N ILE A 120 -59.08 -6.83 -14.82
CA ILE A 120 -59.12 -6.92 -16.28
C ILE A 120 -59.89 -8.17 -16.69
N ASP A 121 -59.61 -9.32 -16.09
CA ASP A 121 -60.30 -10.59 -16.40
C ASP A 121 -61.81 -10.48 -16.13
N ALA A 122 -62.20 -9.97 -14.96
CA ALA A 122 -63.62 -9.75 -14.64
C ALA A 122 -64.30 -8.76 -15.61
N THR A 123 -63.57 -7.74 -16.08
CA THR A 123 -64.11 -6.78 -17.05
C THR A 123 -64.28 -7.41 -18.42
N LEU A 124 -63.33 -8.23 -18.86
CA LEU A 124 -63.44 -8.97 -20.12
C LEU A 124 -64.64 -9.93 -20.12
N ASP A 125 -64.90 -10.58 -18.98
CA ASP A 125 -66.08 -11.42 -18.80
C ASP A 125 -67.38 -10.60 -18.84
N ASN A 126 -67.43 -9.46 -18.14
CA ASN A 126 -68.58 -8.55 -18.16
C ASN A 126 -68.87 -8.01 -19.57
N LEU A 127 -67.84 -7.64 -20.33
CA LEU A 127 -67.99 -7.17 -21.71
C LEU A 127 -68.49 -8.27 -22.64
N THR A 128 -68.07 -9.52 -22.41
CA THR A 128 -68.57 -10.68 -23.16
C THR A 128 -70.05 -10.95 -22.85
N GLU A 129 -70.48 -10.77 -21.61
CA GLU A 129 -71.89 -10.83 -21.25
C GLU A 129 -72.70 -9.66 -21.82
N ALA A 130 -72.13 -8.45 -21.83
CA ALA A 130 -72.75 -7.27 -22.44
C ALA A 130 -73.00 -7.47 -23.94
N GLU A 131 -72.01 -7.98 -24.68
CA GLU A 131 -72.17 -8.34 -26.10
C GLU A 131 -73.28 -9.36 -26.31
N ALA A 132 -73.34 -10.40 -25.46
CA ALA A 132 -74.38 -11.41 -25.52
C ALA A 132 -75.78 -10.85 -25.24
N LEU A 133 -75.91 -9.82 -24.39
CA LEU A 133 -77.16 -9.13 -24.14
C LEU A 133 -77.56 -8.21 -25.31
N LEU A 134 -76.61 -7.44 -25.84
CA LEU A 134 -76.81 -6.56 -27.02
C LEU A 134 -77.22 -7.36 -28.26
N ALA A 135 -76.68 -8.57 -28.44
CA ALA A 135 -77.06 -9.45 -29.55
C ALA A 135 -78.47 -10.05 -29.43
N ARG A 136 -79.05 -10.07 -28.21
CA ARG A 136 -80.35 -10.69 -27.94
C ARG A 136 -81.49 -9.68 -27.81
N GLN A 137 -81.17 -8.43 -27.47
CA GLN A 137 -82.16 -7.41 -27.11
C GLN A 137 -81.80 -6.05 -27.75
N ASN A 138 -82.81 -5.36 -28.27
CA ASN A 138 -82.65 -3.99 -28.77
C ASN A 138 -82.91 -3.00 -27.63
N PHE A 139 -81.95 -2.11 -27.39
CA PHE A 139 -82.05 -1.09 -26.34
C PHE A 139 -82.39 0.27 -26.95
N ASN A 140 -83.23 1.05 -26.26
CA ASN A 140 -83.65 2.36 -26.74
C ASN A 140 -82.81 3.48 -26.11
N TYR A 141 -81.79 3.93 -26.83
CA TYR A 141 -80.87 4.99 -26.39
C TYR A 141 -81.42 6.42 -26.56
N VAL A 142 -82.60 6.61 -27.16
CA VAL A 142 -83.16 7.92 -27.53
C VAL A 142 -83.44 8.82 -26.32
N ASN A 143 -83.62 8.23 -25.13
CA ASN A 143 -83.98 8.97 -23.91
C ASN A 143 -82.77 9.49 -23.11
N GLN A 144 -81.55 9.48 -23.67
CA GLN A 144 -80.30 9.83 -22.96
C GLN A 144 -80.10 9.01 -21.67
N LYS A 145 -80.77 7.87 -21.54
CA LYS A 145 -80.57 6.93 -20.44
C LYS A 145 -79.44 6.00 -20.84
N VAL A 146 -78.43 5.86 -19.98
CA VAL A 146 -77.33 4.91 -20.16
C VAL A 146 -77.91 3.53 -20.45
N ALA A 147 -77.41 2.87 -21.50
CA ALA A 147 -77.84 1.52 -21.87
C ALA A 147 -79.37 1.38 -22.09
N GLY A 148 -80.04 2.44 -22.53
CA GLY A 148 -81.50 2.46 -22.70
C GLY A 148 -82.31 2.34 -21.42
N GLY A 149 -81.68 2.51 -20.25
CA GLY A 149 -82.29 2.38 -18.93
C GLY A 149 -82.27 0.96 -18.35
N ASP A 150 -81.58 0.01 -18.99
CA ASP A 150 -81.38 -1.32 -18.43
C ASP A 150 -80.28 -1.31 -17.37
N PRO A 151 -80.58 -1.69 -16.11
CA PRO A 151 -79.61 -1.63 -15.02
C PRO A 151 -78.50 -2.67 -15.18
N LYS A 152 -78.78 -3.81 -15.81
CA LYS A 152 -77.80 -4.89 -15.99
C LYS A 152 -76.79 -4.52 -17.07
N LEU A 153 -77.24 -4.01 -18.21
CA LEU A 153 -76.33 -3.54 -19.26
C LEU A 153 -75.52 -2.32 -18.79
N THR A 154 -76.12 -1.43 -17.99
CA THR A 154 -75.38 -0.32 -17.34
C THR A 154 -74.26 -0.86 -16.45
N GLU A 155 -74.54 -1.85 -15.62
CA GLU A 155 -73.54 -2.46 -14.74
C GLU A 155 -72.40 -3.11 -15.53
N LEU A 156 -72.72 -3.91 -16.56
CA LEU A 156 -71.73 -4.62 -17.37
C LEU A 156 -70.83 -3.71 -18.21
N LEU A 157 -71.33 -2.54 -18.63
CA LEU A 157 -70.55 -1.56 -19.39
C LEU A 157 -69.66 -0.67 -18.49
N THR A 158 -69.78 -0.77 -17.17
CA THR A 158 -68.99 0.08 -16.27
C THR A 158 -67.54 -0.40 -16.20
N LEU A 159 -66.59 0.46 -16.55
CA LEU A 159 -65.17 0.13 -16.52
C LEU A 159 -64.60 0.25 -15.09
N PRO A 160 -63.66 -0.63 -14.67
CA PRO A 160 -63.06 -0.57 -13.35
C PRO A 160 -61.98 0.53 -13.26
N GLU A 161 -61.63 0.92 -12.05
CA GLU A 161 -60.43 1.72 -11.81
C GLU A 161 -59.16 0.86 -12.01
N LEU A 162 -58.33 1.24 -12.98
CA LEU A 162 -57.13 0.49 -13.39
C LEU A 162 -55.81 1.17 -12.98
N SER A 163 -55.86 2.24 -12.18
CA SER A 163 -54.66 2.87 -11.63
C SER A 163 -53.75 1.82 -10.97
N PRO A 164 -52.42 1.87 -11.17
CA PRO A 164 -51.60 2.92 -11.81
C PRO A 164 -51.45 2.84 -13.33
N LEU A 165 -52.21 2.00 -14.05
CA LEU A 165 -52.17 1.99 -15.52
C LEU A 165 -52.58 3.36 -16.09
N PRO A 166 -52.10 3.73 -17.30
CA PRO A 166 -52.60 4.90 -18.01
C PRO A 166 -54.13 4.87 -18.10
N GLU A 167 -54.77 6.05 -18.08
CA GLU A 167 -56.22 6.14 -18.25
C GLU A 167 -56.66 5.44 -19.55
N LEU A 168 -57.69 4.61 -19.43
CA LEU A 168 -58.22 3.87 -20.57
C LEU A 168 -58.94 4.85 -21.50
N TYR A 169 -58.35 5.09 -22.66
CA TYR A 169 -58.89 5.98 -23.67
C TYR A 169 -58.93 5.26 -25.02
N TYR A 170 -60.09 5.24 -25.66
CA TYR A 170 -60.30 4.49 -26.90
C TYR A 170 -61.08 5.30 -27.92
N TYR A 171 -60.93 4.96 -29.21
CA TYR A 171 -61.52 5.72 -30.30
C TYR A 171 -62.57 4.91 -31.05
N VAL A 172 -63.77 5.47 -31.18
CA VAL A 172 -64.85 4.93 -32.01
C VAL A 172 -65.31 6.04 -32.96
N ASP A 173 -65.43 5.74 -34.25
CA ASP A 173 -65.82 6.71 -35.29
C ASP A 173 -64.99 8.01 -35.29
N GLY A 174 -63.69 7.93 -34.96
CA GLY A 174 -62.78 9.08 -34.92
C GLY A 174 -62.97 10.02 -33.71
N ARG A 175 -63.75 9.62 -32.70
CA ARG A 175 -63.88 10.31 -31.41
C ARG A 175 -63.34 9.46 -30.28
N GLY A 176 -62.69 10.11 -29.33
CA GLY A 176 -62.19 9.46 -28.13
C GLY A 176 -63.25 9.41 -27.03
N TYR A 177 -63.28 8.30 -26.30
CA TYR A 177 -64.16 8.05 -25.17
C TYR A 177 -63.31 7.50 -24.01
N GLY A 178 -63.64 7.92 -22.79
CA GLY A 178 -63.05 7.37 -21.55
C GLY A 178 -63.95 6.37 -20.84
N ASP A 179 -65.22 6.26 -21.24
CA ASP A 179 -66.21 5.39 -20.64
C ASP A 179 -67.22 4.88 -21.69
N LEU A 180 -67.54 3.59 -21.63
CA LEU A 180 -68.57 2.98 -22.48
C LEU A 180 -69.96 3.54 -22.17
N HIS A 181 -70.20 4.09 -20.97
CA HIS A 181 -71.44 4.78 -20.63
C HIS A 181 -71.63 6.06 -21.45
N GLU A 182 -70.56 6.79 -21.74
CA GLU A 182 -70.61 7.98 -22.59
C GLU A 182 -71.02 7.61 -24.02
N LEU A 183 -70.47 6.53 -24.54
CA LEU A 183 -70.85 5.98 -25.85
C LEU A 183 -72.30 5.46 -25.85
N ALA A 184 -72.74 4.81 -24.76
CA ALA A 184 -74.08 4.25 -24.59
C ALA A 184 -75.14 5.27 -24.12
N THR A 185 -74.81 6.57 -24.09
CA THR A 185 -75.74 7.68 -23.83
C THR A 185 -75.80 8.69 -24.97
N TRP A 186 -74.76 8.74 -25.79
CA TRP A 186 -74.62 9.75 -26.83
C TRP A 186 -75.45 9.43 -28.07
N SER A 187 -76.39 10.31 -28.42
CA SER A 187 -77.06 10.31 -29.72
C SER A 187 -76.56 11.53 -30.51
N PRO A 188 -75.87 11.38 -31.65
CA PRO A 188 -75.61 12.51 -32.53
C PRO A 188 -76.94 13.15 -32.89
N SER A 189 -76.98 14.48 -32.96
CA SER A 189 -78.15 15.28 -33.30
C SER A 189 -78.60 15.11 -34.76
N GLY A 190 -79.08 13.91 -35.07
CA GLY A 190 -79.53 13.42 -36.37
C GLY A 190 -79.73 11.91 -36.25
N VAL A 191 -80.96 11.45 -36.42
CA VAL A 191 -81.42 10.07 -36.21
C VAL A 191 -80.45 9.06 -36.84
N ARG A 192 -79.58 8.47 -36.01
CA ARG A 192 -78.96 7.16 -36.27
C ARG A 192 -80.02 6.11 -35.98
N ASP A 193 -80.09 5.06 -36.80
CA ASP A 193 -81.00 3.95 -36.54
C ASP A 193 -80.62 3.28 -35.21
N LEU A 194 -81.56 2.61 -34.53
CA LEU A 194 -81.26 1.91 -33.26
C LEU A 194 -80.16 0.85 -33.46
N GLU A 195 -80.09 0.30 -34.68
CA GLU A 195 -79.08 -0.64 -35.13
C GLU A 195 -77.67 0.01 -35.18
N ASP A 196 -77.55 1.21 -35.75
CA ASP A 196 -76.28 1.96 -35.82
C ASP A 196 -75.68 2.28 -34.43
N MET A 197 -76.55 2.50 -33.43
CA MET A 197 -76.13 2.80 -32.06
C MET A 197 -75.66 1.53 -31.32
N ASN A 198 -76.36 0.42 -31.50
CA ASN A 198 -75.90 -0.88 -30.99
C ASN A 198 -74.55 -1.27 -31.62
N ASP A 199 -74.39 -1.07 -32.92
CA ASP A 199 -73.13 -1.32 -33.63
C ASP A 199 -71.99 -0.43 -33.13
N SER A 200 -72.27 0.83 -32.81
CA SER A 200 -71.28 1.74 -32.22
C SER A 200 -70.82 1.26 -30.84
N VAL A 201 -71.75 0.82 -29.98
CA VAL A 201 -71.42 0.27 -28.64
C VAL A 201 -70.64 -1.03 -28.76
N LEU A 202 -71.02 -1.93 -29.68
CA LEU A 202 -70.26 -3.16 -29.97
C LEU A 202 -68.85 -2.84 -30.48
N GLY A 203 -68.69 -1.83 -31.33
CA GLY A 203 -67.38 -1.32 -31.77
C GLY A 203 -66.54 -0.78 -30.61
N GLY A 204 -67.17 -0.06 -29.67
CA GLY A 204 -66.52 0.40 -28.44
C GLY A 204 -66.08 -0.75 -27.53
N ILE A 205 -66.92 -1.78 -27.35
CA ILE A 205 -66.56 -2.98 -26.57
C ILE A 205 -65.36 -3.69 -27.19
N ALA A 206 -65.34 -3.86 -28.52
CA ALA A 206 -64.22 -4.50 -29.21
C ALA A 206 -62.90 -3.72 -29.02
N GLU A 207 -62.96 -2.38 -29.06
CA GLU A 207 -61.78 -1.54 -28.87
C GLU A 207 -61.30 -1.52 -27.42
N VAL A 208 -62.21 -1.48 -26.44
CA VAL A 208 -61.87 -1.61 -25.01
C VAL A 208 -61.22 -2.97 -24.75
N ARG A 209 -61.76 -4.06 -25.30
CA ARG A 209 -61.16 -5.40 -25.19
C ARG A 209 -59.73 -5.43 -25.74
N ARG A 210 -59.49 -4.76 -26.87
CA ARG A 210 -58.15 -4.64 -27.47
C ARG A 210 -57.16 -3.94 -26.54
N GLU A 211 -57.55 -2.84 -25.90
CA GLU A 211 -56.69 -2.14 -24.94
C GLU A 211 -56.51 -2.93 -23.63
N LEU A 212 -57.55 -3.60 -23.12
CA LEU A 212 -57.42 -4.47 -21.93
C LEU A 212 -56.43 -5.63 -22.16
N SER A 213 -56.46 -6.26 -23.34
CA SER A 213 -55.46 -7.28 -23.70
C SER A 213 -54.04 -6.70 -23.83
N ARG A 214 -53.90 -5.46 -24.28
CA ARG A 214 -52.60 -4.76 -24.26
C ARG A 214 -52.12 -4.54 -22.83
N TYR A 215 -53.00 -4.15 -21.91
CA TYR A 215 -52.66 -4.01 -20.49
C TYR A 215 -52.26 -5.32 -19.83
N GLN A 216 -52.89 -6.45 -20.16
CA GLN A 216 -52.42 -7.79 -19.73
C GLN A 216 -50.97 -8.04 -20.18
N GLY A 217 -50.62 -7.67 -21.42
CA GLY A 217 -49.25 -7.75 -21.93
C GLY A 217 -48.25 -6.88 -21.15
N LEU A 218 -48.65 -5.66 -20.78
CA LEU A 218 -47.84 -4.77 -19.94
C LEU A 218 -47.65 -5.34 -18.52
N ILE A 219 -48.71 -5.86 -17.91
CA ILE A 219 -48.66 -6.51 -16.58
C ILE A 219 -47.71 -7.71 -16.61
N ALA A 220 -47.81 -8.57 -17.64
CA ALA A 220 -46.90 -9.71 -17.79
C ALA A 220 -45.44 -9.27 -17.94
N SER A 221 -45.20 -8.18 -18.67
CA SER A 221 -43.87 -7.58 -18.80
C SER A 221 -43.36 -6.96 -17.50
N GLN A 222 -44.23 -6.35 -16.68
CA GLN A 222 -43.84 -5.88 -15.35
C GLN A 222 -43.47 -7.05 -14.42
N ARG A 223 -44.25 -8.14 -14.44
CA ARG A 223 -43.97 -9.34 -13.64
C ARG A 223 -42.64 -9.99 -14.03
N SER A 224 -42.29 -10.00 -15.33
CA SER A 224 -41.02 -10.55 -15.77
C SER A 224 -39.81 -9.73 -15.32
N ARG A 225 -39.96 -8.42 -15.07
CA ARG A 225 -38.90 -7.57 -14.50
C ARG A 225 -38.60 -7.90 -13.03
N ASP A 226 -39.62 -8.37 -12.31
CA ASP A 226 -39.53 -8.66 -10.87
C ASP A 226 -39.20 -10.14 -10.60
N ALA A 227 -39.13 -10.98 -11.64
CA ALA A 227 -39.02 -12.44 -11.52
C ALA A 227 -37.73 -12.93 -10.84
N ALA A 228 -36.67 -12.12 -10.81
CA ALA A 228 -35.41 -12.47 -10.17
C ALA A 228 -35.51 -12.53 -8.63
N ASP A 229 -36.38 -11.72 -8.03
CA ASP A 229 -36.47 -11.52 -6.58
C ASP A 229 -37.64 -12.29 -5.92
N ASP A 230 -38.45 -13.02 -6.71
CA ASP A 230 -39.59 -13.85 -6.27
C ASP A 230 -40.48 -13.20 -5.18
N PRO A 231 -41.24 -12.14 -5.52
CA PRO A 231 -42.03 -11.42 -4.54
C PRO A 231 -43.08 -12.32 -3.90
N GLN A 232 -42.99 -12.51 -2.57
CA GLN A 232 -43.93 -13.35 -1.83
C GLN A 232 -45.31 -12.70 -1.74
N VAL A 233 -46.17 -13.03 -2.71
CA VAL A 233 -47.59 -12.64 -2.76
C VAL A 233 -48.43 -13.91 -2.71
N SER A 234 -49.50 -13.88 -1.90
CA SER A 234 -50.43 -15.00 -1.79
C SER A 234 -51.42 -15.02 -2.96
N ASP A 235 -51.67 -16.20 -3.53
CA ASP A 235 -52.74 -16.46 -4.50
C ASP A 235 -54.13 -16.62 -3.85
N VAL A 236 -54.28 -16.21 -2.59
CA VAL A 236 -55.55 -16.27 -1.88
C VAL A 236 -56.34 -14.99 -2.14
N PHE A 237 -57.57 -15.15 -2.58
CA PHE A 237 -58.52 -14.06 -2.80
C PHE A 237 -59.55 -13.99 -1.66
N ILE A 238 -60.16 -12.82 -1.49
CA ILE A 238 -61.23 -12.57 -0.51
C ILE A 238 -62.42 -11.89 -1.19
N ASP A 239 -63.62 -12.18 -0.70
CA ASP A 239 -64.86 -11.57 -1.19
C ASP A 239 -64.84 -10.04 -0.94
N ARG A 240 -64.91 -9.27 -2.04
CA ARG A 240 -64.76 -7.82 -1.99
C ARG A 240 -65.88 -7.15 -1.22
N ARG A 241 -67.13 -7.60 -1.40
CA ARG A 241 -68.30 -6.98 -0.76
C ARG A 241 -68.23 -7.13 0.75
N SER A 242 -67.87 -8.31 1.25
CA SER A 242 -67.66 -8.60 2.67
C SER A 242 -66.50 -7.77 3.24
N ALA A 243 -65.34 -7.76 2.57
CA ALA A 243 -64.18 -7.00 3.02
C ALA A 243 -64.46 -5.49 3.09
N MET A 244 -65.05 -4.91 2.05
CA MET A 244 -65.37 -3.47 2.02
C MET A 244 -66.51 -3.09 2.97
N LEU A 245 -67.44 -4.00 3.25
CA LEU A 245 -68.44 -3.80 4.30
C LEU A 245 -67.78 -3.74 5.68
N ASP A 246 -66.80 -4.62 5.95
CA ASP A 246 -66.07 -4.60 7.22
C ASP A 246 -65.25 -3.32 7.37
N VAL A 247 -64.56 -2.86 6.31
CA VAL A 247 -63.86 -1.58 6.29
C VAL A 247 -64.81 -0.41 6.61
N ARG A 248 -66.03 -0.42 6.04
CA ARG A 248 -67.02 0.63 6.28
C ARG A 248 -67.59 0.60 7.70
N VAL A 249 -67.89 -0.58 8.22
CA VAL A 249 -68.51 -0.77 9.54
C VAL A 249 -67.48 -0.57 10.66
N ARG A 250 -66.22 -0.93 10.42
CA ARG A 250 -65.12 -0.85 11.39
C ARG A 250 -63.99 0.03 10.86
N ALA A 251 -64.32 1.21 10.36
CA ALA A 251 -63.34 2.15 9.82
C ALA A 251 -62.19 2.48 10.79
N GLU A 252 -62.44 2.45 12.10
CA GLU A 252 -61.42 2.66 13.15
C GLU A 252 -60.37 1.52 13.24
N HIS A 253 -60.68 0.33 12.69
CA HIS A 253 -59.78 -0.83 12.72
C HIS A 253 -58.88 -0.92 11.50
N PHE A 254 -59.20 -0.22 10.41
CA PHE A 254 -58.44 -0.27 9.17
C PHE A 254 -57.75 1.07 8.92
N GLN A 255 -56.42 1.07 8.84
CA GLN A 255 -55.62 2.30 8.65
C GLN A 255 -55.42 2.67 7.17
N MET A 256 -56.25 2.15 6.26
CA MET A 256 -56.13 2.39 4.81
C MET A 256 -56.41 3.85 4.45
N SER A 257 -55.64 4.37 3.49
CA SER A 257 -55.88 5.69 2.89
C SER A 257 -57.20 5.73 2.11
N THR A 258 -57.74 6.94 1.92
CA THR A 258 -59.03 7.12 1.20
C THR A 258 -58.90 6.69 -0.26
N GLU A 259 -57.74 6.94 -0.85
CA GLU A 259 -57.36 6.54 -2.20
C GLU A 259 -57.39 5.01 -2.33
N ALA A 260 -56.75 4.28 -1.42
CA ALA A 260 -56.76 2.82 -1.44
C ALA A 260 -58.17 2.24 -1.24
N GLN A 261 -58.98 2.83 -0.34
CA GLN A 261 -60.36 2.39 -0.11
C GLN A 261 -61.25 2.60 -1.35
N ASN A 262 -61.11 3.75 -2.02
CA ASN A 262 -61.82 4.01 -3.28
C ASN A 262 -61.37 3.03 -4.36
N TRP A 263 -60.05 2.83 -4.49
CA TRP A 263 -59.49 1.91 -5.45
C TRP A 263 -59.99 0.48 -5.28
N PHE A 264 -60.09 -0.05 -4.06
CA PHE A 264 -60.67 -1.37 -3.81
C PHE A 264 -62.18 -1.42 -4.06
N ARG A 265 -62.91 -0.36 -3.73
CA ARG A 265 -64.36 -0.28 -3.97
C ARG A 265 -64.68 -0.30 -5.46
N ASP A 266 -63.86 0.38 -6.26
CA ASP A 266 -64.14 0.68 -7.66
C ASP A 266 -63.54 -0.37 -8.63
N GLY A 267 -62.99 -1.47 -8.11
CA GLY A 267 -62.36 -2.56 -8.89
C GLY A 267 -63.30 -3.57 -9.58
N ARG A 268 -64.62 -3.50 -9.37
CA ARG A 268 -65.70 -4.33 -10.00
C ARG A 268 -65.69 -5.87 -9.93
N ALA A 269 -64.56 -6.57 -10.00
CA ALA A 269 -64.45 -8.01 -9.66
C ALA A 269 -65.13 -8.41 -8.32
N GLU A 270 -65.67 -9.63 -8.25
CA GLU A 270 -66.28 -10.12 -6.99
C GLU A 270 -65.22 -10.39 -5.92
N ASP A 271 -64.05 -10.88 -6.35
CA ASP A 271 -62.90 -11.18 -5.51
C ASP A 271 -61.86 -10.05 -5.55
N MET A 272 -61.06 -9.95 -4.49
CA MET A 272 -59.86 -9.10 -4.42
C MET A 272 -58.65 -9.86 -3.86
N SER A 273 -57.45 -9.42 -4.23
CA SER A 273 -56.19 -9.94 -3.69
C SER A 273 -56.10 -9.68 -2.19
N ARG A 274 -56.00 -10.76 -1.40
CA ARG A 274 -55.77 -10.67 0.05
C ARG A 274 -54.45 -9.98 0.36
N SER A 275 -53.44 -10.21 -0.47
CA SER A 275 -52.12 -9.61 -0.30
C SER A 275 -52.18 -8.09 -0.50
N ALA A 276 -52.89 -7.64 -1.55
CA ALA A 276 -53.07 -6.21 -1.79
C ALA A 276 -53.83 -5.55 -0.63
N PHE A 277 -54.93 -6.17 -0.17
CA PHE A 277 -55.72 -5.68 0.94
C PHE A 277 -54.89 -5.55 2.23
N ASN A 278 -54.16 -6.61 2.63
CA ASN A 278 -53.33 -6.58 3.83
C ASN A 278 -52.18 -5.56 3.73
N LEU A 279 -51.57 -5.40 2.55
CA LEU A 279 -50.48 -4.44 2.34
C LEU A 279 -50.98 -2.99 2.37
N ALA A 280 -52.19 -2.73 1.87
CA ALA A 280 -52.83 -1.43 1.98
C ALA A 280 -53.17 -1.05 3.43
N GLU A 281 -53.46 -2.04 4.28
CA GLU A 281 -53.68 -1.83 5.71
C GLU A 281 -52.34 -1.58 6.45
N ALA A 282 -51.31 -2.38 6.15
CA ALA A 282 -50.03 -2.31 6.83
C ALA A 282 -49.18 -1.10 6.42
N TYR A 283 -49.27 -0.67 5.15
CA TYR A 283 -48.44 0.38 4.55
C TYR A 283 -49.30 1.36 3.72
N PRO A 284 -50.20 2.13 4.36
CA PRO A 284 -51.25 2.87 3.65
C PRO A 284 -50.72 4.01 2.77
N ALA A 285 -49.64 4.69 3.20
CA ALA A 285 -49.04 5.78 2.43
C ALA A 285 -48.30 5.25 1.21
N GLU A 286 -47.45 4.24 1.41
CA GLU A 286 -46.65 3.61 0.35
C GLU A 286 -47.56 2.93 -0.67
N PHE A 287 -48.59 2.20 -0.23
CA PHE A 287 -49.56 1.56 -1.12
C PHE A 287 -50.31 2.60 -1.97
N SER A 288 -50.86 3.66 -1.36
CA SER A 288 -51.54 4.72 -2.13
C SER A 288 -50.62 5.43 -3.11
N SER A 289 -49.37 5.67 -2.73
CA SER A 289 -48.39 6.26 -3.63
C SER A 289 -48.14 5.35 -4.83
N ALA A 290 -48.13 4.02 -4.64
CA ALA A 290 -47.93 3.05 -5.72
C ALA A 290 -49.13 2.99 -6.69
N LEU A 291 -50.29 3.55 -6.34
CA LEU A 291 -51.41 3.69 -7.27
C LEU A 291 -51.22 4.85 -8.26
N LEU A 292 -50.22 5.71 -8.06
CA LEU A 292 -49.87 6.78 -8.99
C LEU A 292 -48.95 6.24 -10.09
N SER A 293 -49.31 6.49 -11.35
CA SER A 293 -48.53 6.09 -12.53
C SER A 293 -47.11 6.67 -12.55
N ALA A 294 -46.93 7.87 -11.99
CA ALA A 294 -45.65 8.58 -11.89
C ALA A 294 -44.76 8.14 -10.71
N ASN A 295 -45.17 7.14 -9.92
CA ASN A 295 -44.34 6.67 -8.81
C ASN A 295 -43.05 6.01 -9.33
N LYS A 296 -41.94 6.25 -8.62
CA LYS A 296 -40.65 5.61 -8.84
C LYS A 296 -40.73 4.08 -8.87
N THR A 297 -41.68 3.46 -8.17
CA THR A 297 -41.92 2.01 -8.22
C THR A 297 -42.23 1.48 -9.61
N TRP A 298 -42.68 2.33 -10.53
CA TRP A 298 -43.02 2.02 -11.93
C TRP A 298 -42.04 2.58 -12.96
N GLU A 299 -40.92 3.16 -12.52
CA GLU A 299 -39.91 3.78 -13.40
C GLU A 299 -39.41 2.79 -14.47
N GLY A 300 -39.26 3.31 -15.70
CA GLY A 300 -38.89 2.50 -16.87
C GLY A 300 -39.93 1.42 -17.25
N GLY A 301 -41.17 1.51 -16.76
CA GLY A 301 -42.15 0.41 -16.81
C GLY A 301 -43.29 0.57 -17.80
N TRP A 302 -44.21 1.51 -17.56
CA TRP A 302 -45.50 1.52 -18.27
C TRP A 302 -45.41 1.84 -19.77
N ASP A 303 -44.54 2.79 -20.14
CA ASP A 303 -44.37 3.28 -21.51
C ASP A 303 -42.92 3.21 -22.01
N SER A 304 -42.04 2.49 -21.30
CA SER A 304 -40.62 2.41 -21.70
C SER A 304 -40.44 1.55 -22.95
N PRO A 305 -39.73 2.04 -23.98
CA PRO A 305 -39.36 1.24 -25.15
C PRO A 305 -38.21 0.27 -24.86
N ARG A 306 -37.54 0.38 -23.70
CA ARG A 306 -36.45 -0.52 -23.28
C ARG A 306 -36.91 -1.39 -22.11
N TRP A 307 -36.74 -2.70 -22.28
CA TRP A 307 -36.99 -3.70 -21.25
C TRP A 307 -35.69 -3.94 -20.47
N GLU A 308 -35.66 -3.54 -19.21
CA GLU A 308 -34.50 -3.71 -18.31
C GLU A 308 -34.97 -4.29 -16.96
N PRO A 309 -34.29 -5.33 -16.43
CA PRO A 309 -34.54 -5.85 -15.08
C PRO A 309 -34.38 -4.75 -14.03
N ARG A 310 -35.15 -4.81 -12.94
CA ARG A 310 -34.98 -3.86 -11.83
C ARG A 310 -33.81 -4.32 -10.96
N HIS A 311 -32.87 -3.42 -10.68
CA HIS A 311 -31.80 -3.67 -9.73
C HIS A 311 -32.09 -2.97 -8.41
N LYS A 312 -31.71 -3.62 -7.31
CA LYS A 312 -31.77 -3.01 -6.00
C LYS A 312 -30.84 -1.77 -5.98
N PRO A 313 -31.24 -0.63 -5.39
CA PRO A 313 -30.45 0.60 -5.48
C PRO A 313 -29.09 0.49 -4.78
N THR A 314 -28.98 -0.31 -3.71
CA THR A 314 -27.71 -0.51 -3.00
C THR A 314 -27.45 -1.98 -2.68
N GLU A 315 -26.20 -2.39 -2.82
CA GLU A 315 -25.70 -3.71 -2.42
C GLU A 315 -24.67 -3.62 -1.29
N ARG A 316 -24.61 -4.68 -0.47
CA ARG A 316 -23.64 -4.74 0.62
C ARG A 316 -22.25 -4.92 0.02
N TYR A 317 -21.36 -3.96 0.26
CA TYR A 317 -19.96 -4.12 -0.11
C TYR A 317 -19.35 -5.31 0.64
N ARG A 318 -18.68 -6.19 -0.12
CA ARG A 318 -17.83 -7.25 0.41
C ARG A 318 -16.54 -7.26 -0.37
N SER A 319 -15.43 -7.20 0.35
CA SER A 319 -14.10 -7.30 -0.24
C SER A 319 -14.01 -8.46 -1.25
N PRO A 320 -13.60 -8.22 -2.52
CA PRO A 320 -13.50 -9.26 -3.54
C PRO A 320 -12.22 -10.11 -3.38
N ILE A 321 -11.40 -9.81 -2.36
CA ILE A 321 -10.11 -10.45 -2.14
C ILE A 321 -10.30 -11.92 -1.78
N THR A 322 -9.71 -12.78 -2.60
CA THR A 322 -9.76 -14.24 -2.42
C THR A 322 -8.83 -14.70 -1.30
N ASP A 323 -9.07 -15.90 -0.76
CA ASP A 323 -8.17 -16.49 0.24
C ASP A 323 -6.76 -16.75 -0.33
N GLU A 324 -6.66 -16.99 -1.64
CA GLU A 324 -5.37 -17.14 -2.34
C GLU A 324 -4.55 -15.83 -2.29
N GLN A 325 -5.15 -14.69 -2.62
CA GLN A 325 -4.51 -13.37 -2.50
C GLN A 325 -4.11 -13.04 -1.06
N ARG A 326 -4.84 -13.54 -0.06
CA ARG A 326 -4.45 -13.35 1.36
C ARG A 326 -3.19 -14.14 1.73
N TYR A 327 -3.06 -15.37 1.21
CA TYR A 327 -1.84 -16.15 1.38
C TYR A 327 -0.67 -15.50 0.65
N GLU A 328 -0.89 -14.91 -0.52
CA GLU A 328 0.11 -14.14 -1.26
C GLU A 328 0.61 -12.91 -0.48
N LEU A 329 -0.32 -12.08 0.01
CA LEU A 329 0.00 -10.91 0.84
C LEU A 329 0.74 -11.30 2.12
N THR A 330 0.33 -12.41 2.76
CA THR A 330 0.99 -12.88 3.98
C THR A 330 2.39 -13.42 3.66
N GLY A 331 2.51 -14.19 2.58
CA GLY A 331 3.78 -14.74 2.12
C GLY A 331 4.78 -13.66 1.74
N THR A 332 4.35 -12.61 1.01
CA THR A 332 5.17 -11.46 0.66
C THR A 332 5.64 -10.68 1.89
N LEU A 333 4.74 -10.38 2.83
CA LEU A 333 5.10 -9.67 4.07
C LEU A 333 6.14 -10.45 4.89
N LEU A 334 5.92 -11.76 5.08
CA LEU A 334 6.88 -12.61 5.79
C LEU A 334 8.24 -12.67 5.09
N PHE A 335 8.23 -12.74 3.76
CA PHE A 335 9.45 -12.73 2.96
C PHE A 335 10.21 -11.40 3.13
N VAL A 336 9.52 -10.26 3.07
CA VAL A 336 10.13 -8.93 3.29
C VAL A 336 10.72 -8.81 4.69
N VAL A 337 10.00 -9.25 5.73
CA VAL A 337 10.55 -9.25 7.10
C VAL A 337 11.78 -10.16 7.20
N ALA A 338 11.75 -11.33 6.57
CA ALA A 338 12.93 -12.21 6.51
C ALA A 338 14.12 -11.54 5.80
N CYS A 339 13.88 -10.80 4.71
CA CYS A 339 14.92 -10.02 4.03
C CYS A 339 15.55 -8.99 4.96
N ILE A 340 14.76 -8.28 5.76
CA ILE A 340 15.28 -7.33 6.75
C ILE A 340 16.13 -8.04 7.80
N VAL A 341 15.68 -9.19 8.32
CA VAL A 341 16.46 -9.97 9.29
C VAL A 341 17.82 -10.39 8.72
N PHE A 342 17.87 -10.85 7.46
CA PHE A 342 19.10 -11.30 6.83
C PHE A 342 20.01 -10.20 6.32
N LEU A 343 19.47 -9.11 5.77
CA LEU A 343 20.27 -8.03 5.18
C LEU A 343 20.61 -6.90 6.15
N VAL A 344 19.87 -6.78 7.25
CA VAL A 344 20.09 -5.72 8.25
C VAL A 344 20.57 -6.32 9.56
N VAL A 345 19.75 -7.16 10.19
CA VAL A 345 20.02 -7.62 11.56
C VAL A 345 21.27 -8.51 11.61
N ALA A 346 21.40 -9.47 10.69
CA ALA A 346 22.55 -10.37 10.66
C ALA A 346 23.89 -9.64 10.41
N PRO A 347 24.04 -8.72 9.43
CA PRO A 347 25.25 -7.93 9.25
C PRO A 347 25.61 -7.07 10.47
N ILE A 348 24.63 -6.44 11.14
CA ILE A 348 24.89 -5.66 12.37
C ILE A 348 25.45 -6.54 13.48
N VAL A 349 24.81 -7.69 13.73
CA VAL A 349 25.26 -8.66 14.74
C VAL A 349 26.63 -9.23 14.38
N THR A 350 26.91 -9.44 13.10
CA THR A 350 28.23 -9.89 12.62
C THR A 350 29.31 -8.83 12.82
N ALA A 351 29.04 -7.58 12.46
CA ALA A 351 29.98 -6.46 12.60
C ALA A 351 30.30 -6.18 14.08
N THR A 352 29.29 -6.21 14.96
CA THR A 352 29.50 -6.06 16.41
C THR A 352 30.33 -7.19 16.99
N ALA A 353 30.02 -8.45 16.65
CA ALA A 353 30.76 -9.60 17.17
C ALA A 353 32.21 -9.60 16.70
N THR A 354 32.44 -9.32 15.42
CA THR A 354 33.81 -9.25 14.86
C THR A 354 34.61 -8.10 15.46
N ALA A 355 33.99 -6.94 15.68
CA ALA A 355 34.63 -5.83 16.37
C ALA A 355 34.98 -6.17 17.83
N ARG A 356 34.09 -6.87 18.55
CA ARG A 356 34.32 -7.28 19.95
C ARG A 356 35.48 -8.26 20.08
N GLU A 357 35.58 -9.23 19.18
CA GLU A 357 36.68 -10.20 19.15
C GLU A 357 38.01 -9.53 18.74
N ARG A 358 37.97 -8.42 18.00
CA ARG A 358 39.14 -7.60 17.70
C ARG A 358 39.59 -6.77 18.88
N GLU A 359 38.65 -6.12 19.56
CA GLU A 359 38.88 -5.32 20.76
C GLU A 359 39.45 -6.17 21.91
N ALA A 360 38.94 -7.39 22.07
CA ALA A 360 39.43 -8.36 23.04
C ALA A 360 40.79 -8.99 22.66
N GLY A 361 41.31 -8.75 21.46
CA GLY A 361 42.56 -9.33 20.97
C GLY A 361 42.51 -10.85 20.76
N THR A 362 41.32 -11.44 20.66
CA THR A 362 41.10 -12.89 20.59
C THR A 362 41.18 -13.43 19.16
N LEU A 363 40.97 -12.58 18.14
CA LEU A 363 41.06 -12.96 16.72
C LEU A 363 42.42 -13.60 16.32
N PRO A 364 43.59 -13.08 16.72
CA PRO A 364 44.87 -13.73 16.48
C PRO A 364 45.04 -15.07 17.23
N VAL A 365 44.49 -15.18 18.44
CA VAL A 365 44.56 -16.39 19.30
C VAL A 365 43.73 -17.52 18.70
N LEU A 366 42.57 -17.21 18.11
CA LEU A 366 41.73 -18.18 17.38
C LEU A 366 42.40 -18.75 16.12
N ARG A 367 43.42 -18.08 15.57
CA ARG A 367 44.22 -18.63 14.48
C ARG A 367 45.31 -19.58 14.99
N MET A 368 45.84 -19.35 16.18
CA MET A 368 46.81 -20.26 16.82
C MET A 368 46.21 -21.65 17.08
N THR A 369 44.87 -21.79 17.05
CA THR A 369 44.18 -23.09 17.09
C THR A 369 44.12 -23.82 15.73
N GLY A 370 44.83 -23.34 14.70
CA GLY A 370 44.97 -23.98 13.39
C GLY A 370 43.81 -23.78 12.40
N MET A 371 42.93 -22.80 12.64
CA MET A 371 41.82 -22.49 11.71
C MET A 371 42.30 -21.66 10.51
N ARG A 372 41.82 -22.01 9.30
CA ARG A 372 42.01 -21.18 8.10
C ARG A 372 41.15 -19.91 8.23
N ALA A 373 41.57 -18.81 7.59
CA ALA A 373 40.80 -17.56 7.60
C ALA A 373 39.35 -17.78 7.12
N GLY A 374 39.13 -18.60 6.08
CA GLY A 374 37.78 -18.93 5.60
C GLY A 374 36.90 -19.65 6.66
N ASP A 375 37.47 -20.60 7.40
CA ASP A 375 36.76 -21.32 8.46
C ASP A 375 36.36 -20.36 9.60
N LEU A 376 37.21 -19.38 9.89
CA LEU A 376 36.97 -18.38 10.91
C LEU A 376 35.94 -17.32 10.45
N ALA A 377 35.91 -16.96 9.16
CA ALA A 377 34.85 -16.13 8.59
C ALA A 377 33.48 -16.82 8.70
N LEU A 378 33.43 -18.12 8.38
CA LEU A 378 32.22 -18.92 8.50
C LEU A 378 31.78 -19.07 9.97
N ALA A 379 32.74 -19.17 10.91
CA ALA A 379 32.44 -19.14 12.34
C ALA A 379 31.81 -17.83 12.80
N MET A 380 32.34 -16.70 12.33
CA MET A 380 31.82 -15.37 12.63
C MET A 380 30.49 -15.06 11.93
N ALA A 381 30.21 -15.69 10.80
CA ALA A 381 28.94 -15.57 10.09
C ALA A 381 27.81 -16.40 10.74
N ILE A 382 28.14 -17.57 11.31
CA ILE A 382 27.11 -18.48 11.85
C ILE A 382 26.91 -18.30 13.35
N GLY A 383 27.98 -18.19 14.14
CA GLY A 383 27.91 -18.22 15.61
C GLY A 383 27.09 -17.08 16.22
N PRO A 384 27.41 -15.81 15.92
CA PRO A 384 26.65 -14.65 16.38
C PRO A 384 25.19 -14.63 15.86
N ASN A 385 24.95 -15.15 14.66
CA ASN A 385 23.68 -15.00 13.94
C ASN A 385 22.69 -16.16 14.14
N VAL A 386 22.91 -17.07 15.10
CA VAL A 386 21.99 -18.20 15.34
C VAL A 386 20.53 -17.73 15.48
N PHE A 387 20.28 -16.64 16.22
CA PHE A 387 18.94 -16.05 16.35
C PHE A 387 18.38 -15.60 14.99
N ALA A 388 19.15 -14.82 14.22
CA ALA A 388 18.74 -14.31 12.91
C ALA A 388 18.52 -15.44 11.88
N LEU A 389 19.33 -16.51 11.92
CA LEU A 389 19.18 -17.68 11.06
C LEU A 389 17.88 -18.45 11.34
N ILE A 390 17.51 -18.62 12.62
CA ILE A 390 16.29 -19.33 12.99
C ILE A 390 15.07 -18.45 12.71
N LEU A 391 15.10 -17.19 13.19
CA LEU A 391 14.00 -16.26 12.97
C LEU A 391 13.79 -16.00 11.48
N GLY A 392 14.81 -15.50 10.79
CA GLY A 392 14.74 -15.23 9.35
C GLY A 392 14.47 -16.49 8.54
N GLY A 393 15.05 -17.64 8.90
CA GLY A 393 14.82 -18.89 8.21
C GLY A 393 13.41 -19.44 8.38
N SER A 394 12.81 -19.31 9.56
CA SER A 394 11.42 -19.69 9.79
C SER A 394 10.44 -18.79 9.05
N LEU A 395 10.63 -17.46 9.10
CA LEU A 395 9.82 -16.50 8.36
C LEU A 395 9.95 -16.69 6.84
N LEU A 396 11.18 -16.89 6.34
CA LEU A 396 11.43 -17.18 4.93
C LEU A 396 10.78 -18.50 4.52
N GLY A 397 10.96 -19.57 5.31
CA GLY A 397 10.37 -20.88 5.03
C GLY A 397 8.85 -20.82 4.96
N THR A 398 8.20 -20.21 5.96
CA THR A 398 6.74 -20.01 5.95
C THR A 398 6.29 -19.11 4.80
N GLY A 399 6.98 -17.99 4.55
CA GLY A 399 6.64 -17.07 3.46
C GLY A 399 6.76 -17.73 2.07
N THR A 400 7.85 -18.46 1.82
CA THR A 400 8.05 -19.22 0.57
C THR A 400 7.03 -20.34 0.39
N LEU A 401 6.62 -21.01 1.47
CA LEU A 401 5.60 -22.03 1.41
C LEU A 401 4.25 -21.44 1.01
N LEU A 402 3.85 -20.32 1.62
CA LEU A 402 2.60 -19.63 1.28
C LEU A 402 2.60 -19.16 -0.18
N LEU A 403 3.68 -18.54 -0.63
CA LEU A 403 3.83 -18.08 -2.03
C LEU A 403 3.89 -19.24 -3.03
N ALA A 404 4.48 -20.38 -2.65
CA ALA A 404 4.51 -21.56 -3.51
C ALA A 404 3.12 -22.22 -3.61
N MET A 405 2.32 -22.16 -2.54
CA MET A 405 0.95 -22.67 -2.53
C MET A 405 0.00 -21.85 -3.40
N SER A 406 0.27 -20.56 -3.61
CA SER A 406 -0.49 -19.67 -4.50
C SER A 406 0.04 -19.62 -5.94
N GLY A 407 0.85 -20.62 -6.36
CA GLY A 407 1.26 -20.78 -7.75
C GLY A 407 2.60 -20.11 -8.15
N HIS A 408 3.27 -19.36 -7.28
CA HIS A 408 4.51 -18.63 -7.61
C HIS A 408 5.81 -19.45 -7.44
N ALA A 409 5.73 -20.78 -7.44
CA ALA A 409 6.86 -21.65 -7.10
C ALA A 409 8.10 -21.46 -7.99
N CYS A 410 7.93 -21.24 -9.30
CA CYS A 410 9.03 -21.00 -10.23
C CYS A 410 9.60 -19.58 -10.09
N ASP A 411 8.75 -18.61 -9.83
CA ASP A 411 9.13 -17.20 -9.76
C ASP A 411 9.90 -16.86 -8.47
N LEU A 412 9.76 -17.69 -7.42
CA LEU A 412 10.54 -17.63 -6.18
C LEU A 412 12.05 -17.88 -6.35
N LEU A 413 12.50 -18.47 -7.47
CA LEU A 413 13.91 -18.78 -7.68
C LEU A 413 14.81 -17.54 -7.71
N LEU A 414 14.36 -16.48 -8.38
CA LEU A 414 15.09 -15.23 -8.48
C LEU A 414 15.25 -14.52 -7.11
N PRO A 415 14.18 -14.21 -6.35
CA PRO A 415 14.29 -13.52 -5.07
C PRO A 415 15.05 -14.36 -4.03
N LEU A 416 14.92 -15.69 -4.04
CA LEU A 416 15.71 -16.56 -3.17
C LEU A 416 17.20 -16.56 -3.53
N GLY A 417 17.53 -16.64 -4.83
CA GLY A 417 18.90 -16.53 -5.30
C GLY A 417 19.53 -15.19 -4.94
N LEU A 418 18.79 -14.10 -5.16
CA LEU A 418 19.22 -12.74 -4.87
C LEU A 418 19.40 -12.51 -3.36
N LEU A 419 18.48 -13.03 -2.52
CA LEU A 419 18.60 -12.99 -1.06
C LEU A 419 19.86 -13.72 -0.60
N GLY A 420 20.13 -14.91 -1.15
CA GLY A 420 21.34 -15.67 -0.83
C GLY A 420 22.63 -14.93 -1.17
N VAL A 421 22.72 -14.36 -2.37
CA VAL A 421 23.89 -13.61 -2.84
C VAL A 421 24.09 -12.33 -2.01
N LEU A 422 23.03 -11.54 -1.80
CA LEU A 422 23.11 -10.29 -1.05
C LEU A 422 23.38 -10.52 0.44
N THR A 423 22.79 -11.56 1.05
CA THR A 423 23.09 -11.91 2.45
C THR A 423 24.56 -12.31 2.60
N ALA A 424 25.09 -13.12 1.67
CA ALA A 424 26.51 -13.47 1.70
C ALA A 424 27.40 -12.23 1.54
N ALA A 425 27.10 -11.36 0.57
CA ALA A 425 27.85 -10.13 0.34
C ALA A 425 27.83 -9.19 1.57
N THR A 426 26.65 -8.92 2.13
CA THR A 426 26.47 -8.03 3.29
C THR A 426 27.11 -8.57 4.58
N VAL A 427 27.06 -9.89 4.81
CA VAL A 427 27.76 -10.51 5.95
C VAL A 427 29.29 -10.41 5.76
N LEU A 428 29.80 -10.62 4.55
CA LEU A 428 31.24 -10.46 4.26
C LEU A 428 31.73 -9.02 4.43
N THR A 429 30.93 -8.04 3.99
CA THR A 429 31.24 -6.61 4.22
C THR A 429 31.23 -6.28 5.71
N ALA A 430 30.26 -6.78 6.47
CA ALA A 430 30.18 -6.62 7.92
C ALA A 430 31.39 -7.20 8.66
N ILE A 431 31.89 -8.37 8.25
CA ILE A 431 33.12 -8.94 8.83
C ILE A 431 34.33 -8.02 8.56
N GLY A 432 34.46 -7.53 7.32
CA GLY A 432 35.56 -6.66 6.92
C GLY A 432 35.54 -5.30 7.63
N LEU A 433 34.36 -4.67 7.72
CA LEU A 433 34.18 -3.38 8.40
C LEU A 433 34.28 -3.53 9.92
N GLY A 434 33.71 -4.60 10.48
CA GLY A 434 33.75 -4.91 11.90
C GLY A 434 35.18 -5.05 12.43
N ASP A 435 36.02 -5.81 11.72
CA ASP A 435 37.45 -5.94 12.06
C ASP A 435 38.22 -4.62 11.93
N ALA A 436 37.89 -3.78 10.93
CA ALA A 436 38.57 -2.52 10.70
C ALA A 436 38.24 -1.45 11.76
N LEU A 437 36.95 -1.34 12.08
CA LEU A 437 36.45 -0.38 13.05
C LEU A 437 36.69 -0.84 14.50
N GLY A 438 36.66 -2.15 14.76
CA GLY A 438 36.94 -2.72 16.09
C GLY A 438 38.37 -2.47 16.60
N GLN A 439 39.31 -2.12 15.71
CA GLN A 439 40.63 -1.63 16.13
C GLN A 439 40.61 -0.20 16.71
N ARG A 440 39.54 0.56 16.46
CA ARG A 440 39.50 2.01 16.65
C ARG A 440 38.38 2.46 17.58
N VAL A 441 37.24 1.76 17.56
CA VAL A 441 36.00 2.13 18.23
C VAL A 441 35.40 0.90 18.93
N ASN A 442 34.68 1.12 20.03
CA ASN A 442 33.95 0.08 20.76
C ASN A 442 33.00 -0.70 19.83
N ALA A 443 32.99 -2.02 19.97
CA ALA A 443 32.17 -2.95 19.18
C ALA A 443 30.70 -2.56 19.04
N MET A 444 30.09 -1.99 20.08
CA MET A 444 28.69 -1.56 20.04
C MET A 444 28.45 -0.39 19.07
N ILE A 445 29.39 0.56 18.99
CA ILE A 445 29.32 1.69 18.04
C ILE A 445 29.55 1.20 16.61
N VAL A 446 30.41 0.20 16.42
CA VAL A 446 30.64 -0.41 15.10
C VAL A 446 29.35 -1.03 14.56
N GLY A 447 28.60 -1.74 15.40
CA GLY A 447 27.25 -2.21 15.06
C GLY A 447 26.29 -1.11 14.69
N GLY A 448 26.23 -0.06 15.50
CA GLY A 448 25.39 1.11 15.22
C GLY A 448 25.73 1.79 13.91
N LEU A 449 27.02 1.99 13.60
CA LEU A 449 27.49 2.59 12.35
C LEU A 449 27.18 1.72 11.13
N VAL A 450 27.38 0.41 11.22
CA VAL A 450 27.02 -0.53 10.14
C VAL A 450 25.50 -0.59 9.98
N GLY A 451 24.74 -0.56 11.08
CA GLY A 451 23.29 -0.50 11.05
C GLY A 451 22.79 0.76 10.38
N VAL A 452 23.28 1.94 10.79
CA VAL A 452 22.95 3.23 10.16
C VAL A 452 23.33 3.23 8.67
N GLY A 453 24.52 2.71 8.33
CA GLY A 453 25.01 2.66 6.94
C GLY A 453 24.28 1.68 6.02
N ILE A 454 23.57 0.69 6.55
CA ILE A 454 22.74 -0.25 5.77
C ILE A 454 21.27 0.19 5.78
N VAL A 455 20.75 0.58 6.96
CA VAL A 455 19.33 0.90 7.18
C VAL A 455 18.96 2.22 6.55
N ILE A 456 19.73 3.29 6.75
CA ILE A 456 19.33 4.62 6.24
C ILE A 456 19.32 4.63 4.70
N PRO A 457 20.38 4.20 3.99
CA PRO A 457 20.34 4.14 2.53
C PRO A 457 19.30 3.14 2.01
N GLY A 458 19.11 1.99 2.68
CA GLY A 458 18.10 1.00 2.31
C GLY A 458 16.66 1.51 2.45
N LEU A 459 16.34 2.22 3.55
CA LEU A 459 15.03 2.84 3.80
C LEU A 459 14.79 4.02 2.86
N LEU A 460 15.80 4.86 2.64
CA LEU A 460 15.70 5.98 1.70
C LEU A 460 15.48 5.47 0.28
N GLY A 461 16.22 4.44 -0.14
CA GLY A 461 16.05 3.83 -1.46
C GLY A 461 14.71 3.13 -1.65
N SER A 462 14.18 2.48 -0.60
CA SER A 462 12.84 1.88 -0.66
C SER A 462 11.73 2.93 -0.63
N ALA A 463 11.89 4.05 0.08
CA ALA A 463 10.95 5.17 0.04
C ALA A 463 10.94 5.88 -1.32
N LEU A 464 12.10 6.09 -1.94
CA LEU A 464 12.22 6.71 -3.26
C LEU A 464 11.57 5.84 -4.36
N ALA A 465 11.73 4.53 -4.26
CA ALA A 465 11.08 3.60 -5.17
C ALA A 465 9.57 3.48 -4.90
N ALA A 466 9.16 3.45 -3.62
CA ALA A 466 7.74 3.41 -3.22
C ALA A 466 6.94 4.63 -3.66
N LEU A 467 7.59 5.80 -3.76
CA LEU A 467 6.97 7.04 -4.20
C LEU A 467 7.00 7.24 -5.72
N ASN A 468 7.43 6.22 -6.49
CA ASN A 468 7.52 6.28 -7.96
C ASN A 468 8.39 7.44 -8.48
N VAL A 469 9.36 7.89 -7.67
CA VAL A 469 10.18 9.07 -7.99
C VAL A 469 11.38 8.69 -8.86
N ALA A 470 11.99 7.52 -8.66
CA ALA A 470 13.09 7.00 -9.49
C ALA A 470 13.52 5.54 -9.17
N ASP A 471 13.89 4.76 -10.18
CA ASP A 471 14.54 3.42 -10.07
C ASP A 471 15.89 3.47 -9.35
N THR A 472 16.47 4.66 -9.23
CA THR A 472 17.69 4.96 -8.45
C THR A 472 17.68 4.41 -7.01
N GLY A 473 16.50 4.16 -6.43
CA GLY A 473 16.35 3.50 -5.14
C GLY A 473 17.03 2.13 -5.05
N LEU A 474 17.12 1.40 -6.17
CA LEU A 474 17.79 0.08 -6.27
C LEU A 474 19.31 0.15 -6.00
N LEU A 475 19.93 1.31 -6.23
CA LEU A 475 21.37 1.49 -6.06
C LEU A 475 21.77 1.82 -4.62
N LEU A 476 20.80 2.23 -3.78
CA LEU A 476 21.05 2.71 -2.41
C LEU A 476 21.17 1.59 -1.37
N GLY A 477 20.89 0.34 -1.71
CA GLY A 477 21.09 -0.76 -0.77
C GLY A 477 20.65 -2.13 -1.26
N PRO A 478 20.88 -3.19 -0.47
CA PRO A 478 20.50 -4.55 -0.83
C PRO A 478 18.99 -4.83 -0.60
N VAL A 479 18.31 -4.02 0.22
CA VAL A 479 16.89 -4.22 0.57
C VAL A 479 15.94 -3.87 -0.58
N PRO A 480 16.07 -2.70 -1.26
CA PRO A 480 15.18 -2.33 -2.36
C PRO A 480 15.11 -3.37 -3.49
N ALA A 481 16.23 -3.99 -3.84
CA ALA A 481 16.29 -5.05 -4.85
C ALA A 481 15.42 -6.28 -4.52
N LEU A 482 15.35 -6.66 -3.24
CA LEU A 482 14.51 -7.78 -2.80
C LEU A 482 13.06 -7.37 -2.65
N VAL A 483 12.79 -6.17 -2.14
CA VAL A 483 11.41 -5.68 -2.02
C VAL A 483 10.79 -5.59 -3.42
N ALA A 484 11.51 -5.04 -4.41
CA ALA A 484 11.04 -4.94 -5.80
C ALA A 484 10.67 -6.29 -6.43
N THR A 485 11.44 -7.34 -6.14
CA THR A 485 11.19 -8.67 -6.71
C THR A 485 10.04 -9.40 -6.03
N VAL A 486 9.70 -9.03 -4.79
CA VAL A 486 8.72 -9.74 -3.96
C VAL A 486 7.35 -9.06 -3.97
N THR A 487 7.30 -7.73 -4.12
CA THR A 487 6.02 -6.98 -4.24
C THR A 487 5.20 -7.44 -5.44
N ARG A 488 5.86 -7.97 -6.48
CA ARG A 488 5.20 -8.56 -7.66
C ARG A 488 4.28 -9.73 -7.32
N PHE A 489 4.53 -10.49 -6.26
CA PHE A 489 3.69 -11.64 -5.90
C PHE A 489 2.39 -11.26 -5.19
N GLY A 490 2.33 -10.07 -4.60
CA GLY A 490 1.13 -9.61 -3.89
C GLY A 490 0.17 -8.81 -4.76
N ASP A 491 0.40 -8.78 -6.08
CA ASP A 491 -0.32 -7.91 -7.03
C ASP A 491 -0.35 -6.43 -6.61
N ILE A 492 0.63 -5.99 -5.80
CA ILE A 492 0.70 -4.63 -5.28
C ILE A 492 1.31 -3.72 -6.36
N HIS A 493 0.47 -3.19 -7.25
CA HIS A 493 0.87 -2.32 -8.35
C HIS A 493 1.14 -0.88 -7.89
N GLY A 494 0.63 -0.48 -6.71
CA GLY A 494 0.74 0.88 -6.17
C GLY A 494 2.07 1.25 -5.50
N LEU A 495 3.04 0.32 -5.39
CA LEU A 495 4.33 0.56 -4.71
C LEU A 495 5.47 1.01 -5.64
N GLY A 496 5.20 1.35 -6.91
CA GLY A 496 6.19 1.98 -7.80
C GLY A 496 7.48 1.19 -8.07
N LEU A 497 7.46 -0.12 -7.83
CA LEU A 497 8.61 -1.02 -7.83
C LEU A 497 8.56 -2.01 -9.01
N GLU A 498 8.13 -1.56 -10.20
CA GLU A 498 8.06 -2.42 -11.38
C GLU A 498 9.42 -2.59 -12.04
N LEU A 499 9.94 -3.83 -12.05
CA LEU A 499 11.16 -4.23 -12.77
C LEU A 499 10.95 -4.35 -14.30
N SER A 500 10.06 -3.54 -14.88
CA SER A 500 9.63 -3.66 -16.28
C SER A 500 10.62 -3.03 -17.26
N GLY A 501 11.29 -1.94 -16.87
CA GLY A 501 12.26 -1.20 -17.69
C GLY A 501 13.58 -1.95 -17.95
N GLU A 502 14.16 -1.76 -19.15
CA GLU A 502 15.52 -2.23 -19.45
C GLU A 502 16.56 -1.58 -18.51
N LEU A 503 16.38 -0.29 -18.22
CA LEU A 503 17.26 0.45 -17.31
C LEU A 503 17.20 -0.12 -15.88
N THR A 504 16.00 -0.41 -15.37
CA THR A 504 15.78 -1.00 -14.04
C THR A 504 16.53 -2.33 -13.87
N LYS A 505 16.51 -3.18 -14.89
CA LYS A 505 17.26 -4.46 -14.90
C LYS A 505 18.77 -4.24 -14.88
N THR A 506 19.26 -3.24 -15.62
CA THR A 506 20.70 -2.89 -15.59
C THR A 506 21.13 -2.34 -14.22
N MET A 507 20.28 -1.53 -13.57
CA MET A 507 20.53 -1.03 -12.21
C MET A 507 20.55 -2.15 -11.18
N LEU A 508 19.59 -3.08 -11.26
CA LEU A 508 19.57 -4.26 -10.40
C LEU A 508 20.87 -5.07 -10.55
N ALA A 509 21.26 -5.39 -11.80
CA ALA A 509 22.49 -6.14 -12.07
C ALA A 509 23.74 -5.40 -11.54
N TYR A 510 23.79 -4.07 -11.73
CA TYR A 510 24.88 -3.24 -11.24
C TYR A 510 24.95 -3.20 -9.71
N SER A 511 23.82 -3.05 -9.03
CA SER A 511 23.73 -3.04 -7.56
C SER A 511 24.23 -4.36 -6.96
N VAL A 512 23.84 -5.50 -7.54
CA VAL A 512 24.29 -6.84 -7.12
C VAL A 512 25.78 -7.00 -7.35
N ALA A 513 26.28 -6.61 -8.53
CA ALA A 513 27.71 -6.68 -8.84
C ALA A 513 28.55 -5.83 -7.87
N LEU A 514 28.07 -4.64 -7.52
CA LEU A 514 28.75 -3.74 -6.59
C LEU A 514 28.76 -4.29 -5.16
N GLN A 515 27.63 -4.82 -4.67
CA GLN A 515 27.52 -5.47 -3.36
C GLN A 515 28.46 -6.68 -3.25
N VAL A 516 28.46 -7.56 -4.25
CA VAL A 516 29.35 -8.73 -4.32
C VAL A 516 30.81 -8.30 -4.39
N GLY A 517 31.14 -7.31 -5.22
CA GLY A 517 32.48 -6.75 -5.35
C GLY A 517 32.99 -6.18 -4.03
N LEU A 518 32.16 -5.39 -3.31
CA LEU A 518 32.47 -4.85 -2.00
C LEU A 518 32.67 -5.97 -0.96
N GLY A 519 31.82 -6.99 -0.96
CA GLY A 519 31.94 -8.16 -0.08
C GLY A 519 33.24 -8.93 -0.30
N LEU A 520 33.61 -9.18 -1.56
CA LEU A 520 34.86 -9.85 -1.93
C LEU A 520 36.08 -9.01 -1.58
N ALA A 521 36.04 -7.70 -1.79
CA ALA A 521 37.12 -6.78 -1.39
C ALA A 521 37.30 -6.77 0.14
N CYS A 522 36.20 -6.71 0.90
CA CYS A 522 36.20 -6.79 2.36
C CYS A 522 36.75 -8.13 2.86
N LEU A 523 36.36 -9.25 2.25
CA LEU A 523 36.87 -10.58 2.60
C LEU A 523 38.36 -10.73 2.28
N GLY A 524 38.78 -10.32 1.08
CA GLY A 524 40.19 -10.35 0.67
C GLY A 524 41.06 -9.48 1.57
N SER A 525 40.53 -8.35 2.00
CA SER A 525 41.18 -7.48 2.98
C SER A 525 41.23 -8.07 4.38
N TRP A 526 40.12 -8.61 4.86
CA TRP A 526 40.04 -9.27 6.14
C TRP A 526 41.01 -10.46 6.23
N ARG A 527 41.05 -11.31 5.19
CA ARG A 527 42.02 -12.42 5.09
C ARG A 527 43.45 -11.92 5.24
N ARG A 528 43.80 -10.83 4.56
CA ARG A 528 45.13 -10.21 4.68
C ARG A 528 45.38 -9.65 6.07
N ARG A 529 44.40 -9.01 6.72
CA ARG A 529 44.56 -8.44 8.06
C ARG A 529 44.63 -9.49 9.18
N VAL A 530 43.97 -10.63 8.98
CA VAL A 530 44.14 -11.82 9.82
C VAL A 530 45.53 -12.43 9.61
N GLU A 531 46.07 -12.35 8.39
CA GLU A 531 47.42 -12.81 8.05
C GLU A 531 48.54 -11.86 8.51
N GLN A 532 48.30 -10.56 8.40
CA GLN A 532 49.20 -9.46 8.65
C GLN A 532 48.39 -8.35 9.33
N GLY A 533 48.45 -8.26 10.66
CA GLY A 533 47.66 -7.30 11.44
C GLY A 533 47.83 -5.81 11.06
N TRP A 534 48.84 -5.52 10.24
CA TRP A 534 49.30 -4.21 9.77
C TRP A 534 48.83 -3.88 8.34
N ALA A 535 48.17 -4.79 7.64
CA ALA A 535 47.74 -4.58 6.25
C ALA A 535 46.64 -3.50 6.17
N PRO A 536 46.67 -2.62 5.15
CA PRO A 536 45.65 -1.58 4.97
C PRO A 536 44.26 -2.18 4.72
N LEU A 537 43.20 -1.44 5.09
CA LEU A 537 41.81 -1.87 4.91
C LEU A 537 41.45 -2.12 3.45
N PHE A 538 42.06 -1.41 2.50
CA PHE A 538 41.89 -1.71 1.08
C PHE A 538 43.19 -1.44 0.33
N ARG A 539 43.44 -2.20 -0.74
CA ARG A 539 44.48 -1.88 -1.71
C ARG A 539 44.08 -0.66 -2.56
N PRO A 540 45.05 0.05 -3.16
CA PRO A 540 44.77 1.10 -4.14
C PRO A 540 43.83 0.63 -5.25
N GLN A 541 44.02 -0.61 -5.73
CA GLN A 541 43.18 -1.24 -6.75
C GLN A 541 41.73 -1.46 -6.28
N GLU A 542 41.53 -1.89 -5.03
CA GLU A 542 40.19 -2.06 -4.44
C GLU A 542 39.50 -0.72 -4.25
N GLY A 543 40.27 0.33 -3.95
CA GLY A 543 39.80 1.71 -3.93
C GLY A 543 39.34 2.26 -5.26
N VAL A 544 40.13 2.02 -6.31
CA VAL A 544 39.76 2.38 -7.68
C VAL A 544 38.46 1.67 -8.09
N LEU A 545 38.30 0.40 -7.72
CA LEU A 545 37.06 -0.34 -7.97
C LEU A 545 35.85 0.28 -7.24
N LEU A 546 36.01 0.71 -5.99
CA LEU A 546 34.94 1.40 -5.24
C LEU A 546 34.61 2.76 -5.84
N ALA A 547 35.61 3.51 -6.28
CA ALA A 547 35.43 4.79 -6.96
C ALA A 547 34.69 4.62 -8.30
N LEU A 548 35.08 3.64 -9.12
CA LEU A 548 34.40 3.31 -10.36
C LEU A 548 32.96 2.84 -10.11
N GLY A 549 32.74 2.08 -9.04
CA GLY A 549 31.40 1.68 -8.58
C GLY A 549 30.50 2.87 -8.26
N SER A 550 31.01 3.82 -7.49
CA SER A 550 30.30 5.05 -7.11
C SER A 550 30.01 5.96 -8.33
N ILE A 551 30.97 6.09 -9.24
CA ILE A 551 30.81 6.85 -10.50
C ILE A 551 29.73 6.19 -11.37
N GLY A 552 29.71 4.85 -11.48
CA GLY A 552 28.69 4.15 -12.25
C GLY A 552 27.30 4.23 -11.63
N CYS A 553 27.16 4.16 -10.29
CA CYS A 553 25.88 4.46 -9.62
C CYS A 553 25.41 5.88 -9.94
N SER A 554 26.32 6.85 -9.90
CA SER A 554 26.01 8.25 -10.23
C SER A 554 25.60 8.40 -11.71
N ALA A 555 26.27 7.72 -12.64
CA ALA A 555 25.92 7.78 -14.07
C ALA A 555 24.57 7.12 -14.37
N LEU A 556 24.29 5.95 -13.77
CA LEU A 556 23.02 5.25 -13.92
C LEU A 556 21.86 6.06 -13.34
N THR A 557 22.05 6.68 -12.17
CA THR A 557 21.04 7.57 -11.59
C THR A 557 20.72 8.78 -12.46
N LEU A 558 21.73 9.37 -13.12
CA LEU A 558 21.52 10.44 -14.09
C LEU A 558 20.65 9.97 -15.27
N LEU A 559 20.93 8.79 -15.83
CA LEU A 559 20.20 8.24 -16.99
C LEU A 559 18.72 7.98 -16.68
N ASP A 560 18.43 7.50 -15.48
CA ASP A 560 17.06 7.22 -15.02
C ASP A 560 16.20 8.46 -14.91
N MET A 561 16.73 9.46 -14.22
CA MET A 561 16.01 10.72 -14.02
C MET A 561 15.82 11.49 -15.33
N THR A 562 16.74 11.36 -16.30
CA THR A 562 16.53 11.92 -17.64
C THR A 562 15.48 11.17 -18.46
N GLY A 563 15.16 9.92 -18.12
CA GLY A 563 14.16 9.11 -18.81
C GLY A 563 12.75 9.22 -18.20
N HIS A 564 12.65 9.40 -16.88
CA HIS A 564 11.38 9.47 -16.15
C HIS A 564 10.78 10.87 -16.01
N HIS A 565 11.60 11.92 -16.08
CA HIS A 565 11.14 13.31 -15.99
C HIS A 565 11.52 14.07 -17.26
N ASP A 566 10.52 14.64 -17.94
CA ASP A 566 10.77 15.75 -18.86
C ASP A 566 11.62 16.77 -18.10
N THR A 567 12.78 17.07 -18.65
CA THR A 567 13.93 17.75 -17.99
C THR A 567 13.68 19.21 -17.61
N GLN A 568 12.42 19.61 -17.39
CA GLN A 568 11.98 20.97 -17.09
C GLN A 568 11.76 21.24 -15.58
N ASP A 569 11.70 20.21 -14.72
CA ASP A 569 11.42 20.39 -13.28
C ASP A 569 12.69 20.50 -12.42
N PHE A 570 12.82 21.65 -11.72
CA PHE A 570 13.93 21.94 -10.80
C PHE A 570 14.02 20.97 -9.61
N ASN A 571 12.89 20.40 -9.17
CA ASN A 571 12.84 19.42 -8.07
C ASN A 571 13.58 18.12 -8.43
N ALA A 572 13.43 17.65 -9.68
CA ALA A 572 14.13 16.47 -10.18
C ALA A 572 15.64 16.71 -10.24
N LEU A 573 16.06 17.91 -10.67
CA LEU A 573 17.47 18.32 -10.76
C LEU A 573 18.17 18.41 -9.39
N ASN A 574 17.47 18.89 -8.36
CA ASN A 574 17.99 18.93 -6.99
C ASN A 574 18.03 17.55 -6.33
N LEU A 575 17.01 16.71 -6.57
CA LEU A 575 16.99 15.33 -6.09
C LEU A 575 18.14 14.51 -6.71
N LEU A 576 18.41 14.72 -8.00
CA LEU A 576 19.54 14.17 -8.75
C LEU A 576 20.90 14.56 -8.14
N THR A 577 21.06 15.81 -7.71
CA THR A 577 22.31 16.26 -7.06
C THR A 577 22.45 15.68 -5.65
N PHE A 578 21.36 15.60 -4.90
CA PHE A 578 21.35 14.97 -3.58
C PHE A 578 21.71 13.49 -3.66
N LEU A 579 21.07 12.73 -4.56
CA LEU A 579 21.31 11.31 -4.77
C LEU A 579 22.74 11.02 -5.25
N SER A 580 23.22 11.75 -6.26
CA SER A 580 24.61 11.60 -6.74
C SER A 580 25.64 11.93 -5.66
N SER A 581 25.36 12.90 -4.78
CA SER A 581 26.23 13.26 -3.66
C SER A 581 26.26 12.20 -2.54
N VAL A 582 25.15 11.50 -2.28
CA VAL A 582 25.09 10.40 -1.31
C VAL A 582 26.04 9.25 -1.72
N PHE A 583 26.14 8.94 -3.00
CA PHE A 583 27.05 7.89 -3.50
C PHE A 583 28.54 8.21 -3.35
N LEU A 584 28.91 9.47 -3.09
CA LEU A 584 30.28 9.89 -2.83
C LEU A 584 30.71 9.66 -1.36
N LEU A 585 29.76 9.58 -0.42
CA LEU A 585 30.06 9.40 1.00
C LEU A 585 30.85 8.12 1.32
N PRO A 586 30.55 6.94 0.72
CA PRO A 586 31.35 5.72 0.92
C PRO A 586 32.78 5.84 0.37
N VAL A 587 32.97 6.57 -0.74
CA VAL A 587 34.31 6.82 -1.33
C VAL A 587 35.11 7.77 -0.45
N LEU A 588 34.46 8.81 0.09
CA LEU A 588 35.05 9.74 1.05
C LEU A 588 35.42 9.05 2.37
N ALA A 589 34.55 8.16 2.88
CA ALA A 589 34.82 7.33 4.05
C ALA A 589 35.97 6.32 3.79
N TRP A 590 36.03 5.74 2.60
CA TRP A 590 37.11 4.87 2.18
C TRP A 590 38.46 5.59 2.14
N LEU A 591 38.50 6.78 1.54
CA LEU A 591 39.70 7.63 1.47
C LEU A 591 40.14 8.14 2.83
N LEU A 592 39.20 8.48 3.71
CA LEU A 592 39.47 8.79 5.11
C LEU A 592 40.25 7.63 5.76
N VAL A 593 39.72 6.42 5.68
CA VAL A 593 40.33 5.25 6.34
C VAL A 593 41.67 4.89 5.70
N ALA A 594 41.81 5.05 4.37
CA ALA A 594 43.06 4.84 3.64
C ALA A 594 44.13 5.92 3.92
N SER A 595 43.73 7.17 4.22
CA SER A 595 44.63 8.28 4.51
C SER A 595 45.32 8.16 5.89
N LEU A 596 44.73 7.37 6.79
CA LEU A 596 45.27 7.09 8.12
C LEU A 596 46.32 5.97 8.05
N ARG A 597 47.54 6.33 7.61
CA ARG A 597 48.72 5.46 7.75
C ARG A 597 49.03 5.29 9.24
N ARG A 598 48.79 4.12 9.84
CA ARG A 598 49.75 3.60 10.83
C ARG A 598 49.90 2.06 10.84
N PRO A 599 51.13 1.57 11.08
CA PRO A 599 51.40 0.24 11.61
C PRO A 599 51.01 0.16 13.10
N ALA A 600 50.27 -0.89 13.45
CA ALA A 600 49.71 -1.22 14.77
C ALA A 600 50.75 -1.55 15.87
N ARG A 601 51.58 -0.63 16.35
CA ARG A 601 52.16 -0.85 17.69
C ARG A 601 51.03 -0.62 18.71
N ALA A 602 50.56 -1.72 19.30
CA ALA A 602 49.56 -1.69 20.36
C ALA A 602 49.95 -0.63 21.40
N ARG A 603 49.08 0.38 21.61
CA ARG A 603 49.16 1.51 22.57
C ARG A 603 49.71 2.87 22.09
N ALA A 604 50.14 3.05 20.84
CA ALA A 604 50.54 4.40 20.37
C ALA A 604 49.33 5.22 19.86
N VAL A 605 49.10 6.40 20.44
CA VAL A 605 48.08 7.39 20.01
C VAL A 605 48.57 8.09 18.72
N ALA A 606 47.66 8.47 17.83
CA ALA A 606 47.99 9.19 16.60
C ALA A 606 48.60 10.57 16.92
N ASP A 607 49.75 10.86 16.30
CA ASP A 607 50.44 12.15 16.46
C ASP A 607 49.71 13.26 15.66
N TYR A 608 49.76 14.50 16.13
CA TYR A 608 48.99 15.63 15.57
C TYR A 608 49.43 15.98 14.13
N VAL A 609 50.71 15.75 13.80
CA VAL A 609 51.27 15.98 12.45
C VAL A 609 50.67 15.00 11.43
N GLU A 610 50.48 13.74 11.83
CA GLU A 610 49.91 12.71 10.96
C GLU A 610 48.41 12.89 10.75
N ALA A 611 47.66 13.25 11.80
CA ALA A 611 46.24 13.57 11.69
C ALA A 611 46.01 14.77 10.75
N ARG A 612 46.88 15.78 10.81
CA ARG A 612 46.85 16.94 9.91
C ARG A 612 47.18 16.57 8.47
N LEU A 613 48.20 15.75 8.23
CA LEU A 613 48.55 15.27 6.88
C LEU A 613 47.45 14.38 6.26
N ALA A 614 46.82 13.52 7.06
CA ALA A 614 45.69 12.70 6.63
C ALA A 614 44.47 13.58 6.29
N PHE A 615 44.17 14.57 7.14
CA PHE A 615 43.10 15.54 6.89
C PHE A 615 43.36 16.40 5.65
N MET A 616 44.59 16.87 5.43
CA MET A 616 44.94 17.65 4.22
C MET A 616 44.84 16.84 2.93
N ARG A 617 45.15 15.53 2.96
CA ARG A 617 44.92 14.63 1.81
C ARG A 617 43.44 14.43 1.53
N PHE A 618 42.64 14.28 2.59
CA PHE A 618 41.19 14.21 2.49
C PHE A 618 40.61 15.51 1.90
N GLN A 619 41.03 16.67 2.40
CA GLN A 619 40.66 17.99 1.89
C GLN A 619 41.01 18.19 0.41
N GLY A 620 42.23 17.80 0.00
CA GLY A 620 42.63 17.86 -1.41
C GLY A 620 41.72 17.03 -2.32
N PHE A 621 41.27 15.86 -1.86
CA PHE A 621 40.33 15.05 -2.61
C PHE A 621 38.90 15.62 -2.62
N VAL A 622 38.41 16.10 -1.47
CA VAL A 622 37.09 16.76 -1.36
C VAL A 622 36.98 17.93 -2.33
N VAL A 623 38.00 18.79 -2.37
CA VAL A 623 38.05 19.93 -3.31
C VAL A 623 38.06 19.45 -4.77
N THR A 624 38.82 18.39 -5.07
CA THR A 624 38.90 17.85 -6.44
C THR A 624 37.57 17.22 -6.87
N ALA A 625 36.90 16.47 -5.99
CA ALA A 625 35.60 15.86 -6.26
C ALA A 625 34.51 16.92 -6.40
N ALA A 626 34.47 17.91 -5.51
CA ALA A 626 33.54 19.03 -5.60
C ALA A 626 33.73 19.82 -6.90
N MET A 627 34.98 20.06 -7.31
CA MET A 627 35.29 20.74 -8.58
C MET A 627 34.85 19.92 -9.79
N LEU A 628 35.05 18.60 -9.77
CA LEU A 628 34.70 17.71 -10.89
C LEU A 628 33.19 17.56 -11.05
N VAL A 629 32.47 17.36 -9.94
CA VAL A 629 30.99 17.30 -9.89
C VAL A 629 30.41 18.66 -10.29
N GLY A 630 30.97 19.76 -9.78
CA GLY A 630 30.56 21.11 -10.14
C GLY A 630 30.77 21.43 -11.63
N LEU A 631 31.86 20.96 -12.22
CA LEU A 631 32.15 21.13 -13.66
C LEU A 631 31.23 20.32 -14.55
N THR A 632 31.04 19.02 -14.27
CA THR A 632 30.15 18.16 -15.07
C THR A 632 28.73 18.69 -15.03
N TYR A 633 28.27 19.14 -13.87
CA TYR A 633 26.95 19.73 -13.71
C TYR A 633 26.81 21.08 -14.41
N GLY A 634 27.79 21.98 -14.28
CA GLY A 634 27.77 23.27 -14.97
C GLY A 634 27.73 23.14 -16.50
N LEU A 635 28.30 22.07 -17.04
CA LEU A 635 28.22 21.74 -18.47
C LEU A 635 26.82 21.24 -18.87
N ILE A 636 26.19 20.39 -18.05
CA ILE A 636 24.83 19.86 -18.30
C ILE A 636 23.79 20.99 -18.20
N MET A 637 23.87 21.84 -17.18
CA MET A 637 22.95 22.98 -16.99
C MET A 637 23.03 24.01 -18.12
N ARG A 638 24.24 24.27 -18.62
CA ARG A 638 24.43 25.15 -19.80
C ARG A 638 23.89 24.50 -21.08
N GLY A 639 24.02 23.18 -21.22
CA GLY A 639 23.45 22.44 -22.35
C GLY A 639 21.92 22.40 -22.35
N ALA A 640 21.30 22.36 -21.17
CA ALA A 640 19.85 22.30 -20.99
C ALA A 640 19.15 23.68 -20.94
N GLY A 641 19.89 24.79 -21.01
CA GLY A 641 19.32 26.15 -20.93
C GLY A 641 18.82 26.56 -19.53
N LEU A 642 19.11 25.76 -18.49
CA LEU A 642 18.65 25.95 -17.11
C LEU A 642 19.65 26.71 -16.22
N GLY A 643 20.75 27.22 -16.79
CA GLY A 643 21.75 28.01 -16.08
C GLY A 643 21.25 29.41 -15.67
N SER A 644 20.47 29.48 -14.60
CA SER A 644 19.95 30.72 -13.98
C SER A 644 20.23 30.76 -12.47
N ASP A 645 19.87 31.87 -11.79
CA ASP A 645 20.06 32.12 -10.35
C ASP A 645 19.48 30.99 -9.44
N ASN A 646 18.55 30.19 -9.95
CA ASN A 646 18.00 29.01 -9.26
C ASN A 646 19.00 27.85 -9.07
N ALA A 647 20.20 27.91 -9.67
CA ALA A 647 21.29 26.94 -9.44
C ALA A 647 21.99 27.14 -8.07
N GLU A 648 21.74 28.25 -7.37
CA GLU A 648 22.34 28.57 -6.07
C GLU A 648 21.92 27.61 -4.94
N LEU A 649 20.67 27.16 -4.94
CA LEU A 649 20.13 26.18 -3.99
C LEU A 649 20.92 24.86 -4.01
N MET A 650 21.37 24.49 -5.21
CA MET A 650 22.06 23.23 -5.44
C MET A 650 23.54 23.28 -5.00
N TRP A 651 24.21 24.42 -5.17
CA TRP A 651 25.54 24.61 -4.58
C TRP A 651 25.49 24.58 -3.05
N ALA A 652 24.39 25.06 -2.46
CA ALA A 652 24.17 25.01 -1.02
C ALA A 652 23.97 23.58 -0.51
N THR A 653 23.17 22.75 -1.17
CA THR A 653 22.98 21.33 -0.78
C THR A 653 24.27 20.51 -0.94
N LEU A 654 25.04 20.74 -2.00
CA LEU A 654 26.33 20.09 -2.22
C LEU A 654 27.34 20.51 -1.13
N ALA A 655 27.41 21.81 -0.78
CA ALA A 655 28.26 22.29 0.30
C ALA A 655 27.85 21.73 1.67
N GLN A 656 26.56 21.61 1.95
CA GLN A 656 26.05 21.00 3.17
C GLN A 656 26.42 19.52 3.30
N MET A 657 26.29 18.74 2.22
CA MET A 657 26.67 17.32 2.23
C MET A 657 28.18 17.12 2.38
N LEU A 658 28.99 17.99 1.78
CA LEU A 658 30.43 18.00 2.01
C LEU A 658 30.78 18.35 3.46
N LEU A 659 30.07 19.31 4.05
CA LEU A 659 30.25 19.67 5.46
C LEU A 659 29.91 18.51 6.40
N VAL A 660 28.81 17.78 6.15
CA VAL A 660 28.45 16.54 6.87
C VAL A 660 29.56 15.48 6.76
N ALA A 661 30.16 15.33 5.58
CA ALA A 661 31.27 14.41 5.39
C ALA A 661 32.50 14.84 6.20
N GLU A 662 32.86 16.13 6.15
CA GLU A 662 33.98 16.70 6.90
C GLU A 662 33.81 16.58 8.40
N THR A 663 32.60 16.76 8.92
CA THR A 663 32.33 16.61 10.37
C THR A 663 32.43 15.17 10.83
N GLY A 664 31.92 14.21 10.05
CA GLY A 664 32.09 12.79 10.35
C GLY A 664 33.56 12.37 10.38
N VAL A 665 34.34 12.88 9.43
CA VAL A 665 35.79 12.70 9.37
C VAL A 665 36.50 13.30 10.58
N ALA A 666 36.20 14.54 10.92
CA ALA A 666 36.79 15.23 12.06
C ALA A 666 36.45 14.54 13.38
N ALA A 667 35.20 14.09 13.55
CA ALA A 667 34.75 13.32 14.71
C ALA A 667 35.52 12.01 14.87
N LEU A 668 35.73 11.26 13.79
CA LEU A 668 36.48 10.00 13.81
C LEU A 668 37.98 10.23 14.09
N LEU A 669 38.57 11.28 13.52
CA LEU A 669 39.95 11.66 13.80
C LEU A 669 40.11 12.09 15.26
N TRP A 670 39.17 12.87 15.79
CA TRP A 670 39.17 13.31 17.19
C TRP A 670 38.99 12.13 18.17
N ALA A 671 38.09 11.20 17.86
CA ALA A 671 37.90 9.96 18.62
C ALA A 671 39.19 9.11 18.64
N SER A 672 39.90 9.05 17.50
CA SER A 672 41.13 8.26 17.37
C SER A 672 42.31 8.80 18.20
N ARG A 673 42.29 10.11 18.54
CA ARG A 673 43.35 10.78 19.32
C ARG A 673 43.20 10.66 20.83
N ARG A 674 42.05 10.25 21.37
CA ARG A 674 41.86 10.15 22.83
C ARG A 674 42.20 8.76 23.37
N ARG A 675 42.94 8.67 24.49
CA ARG A 675 43.13 7.42 25.25
C ARG A 675 41.88 7.05 26.05
N GLU A 676 41.25 8.04 26.68
CA GLU A 676 40.06 7.91 27.53
C GLU A 676 38.89 8.78 27.02
N GLY A 677 37.66 8.38 27.30
CA GLY A 677 36.45 9.14 26.89
C GLY A 677 36.12 9.07 25.39
N LYS A 678 36.67 8.09 24.65
CA LYS A 678 36.38 7.85 23.22
C LYS A 678 34.88 7.75 22.91
N MET A 679 34.11 7.15 23.82
CA MET A 679 32.66 6.99 23.72
C MET A 679 31.94 8.35 23.68
N ARG A 680 32.29 9.29 24.56
CA ARG A 680 31.68 10.63 24.59
C ARG A 680 31.99 11.39 23.30
N VAL A 681 33.21 11.29 22.81
CA VAL A 681 33.65 11.95 21.58
C VAL A 681 32.96 11.38 20.33
N ALA A 682 32.93 10.06 20.19
CA ALA A 682 32.25 9.41 19.06
C ALA A 682 30.72 9.64 19.11
N PHE A 683 30.13 9.68 20.31
CA PHE A 683 28.71 9.98 20.48
C PHE A 683 28.39 11.43 20.11
N VAL A 684 29.18 12.40 20.59
CA VAL A 684 29.01 13.83 20.25
C VAL A 684 29.21 14.08 18.75
N GLY A 685 30.25 13.46 18.17
CA GLY A 685 30.50 13.55 16.73
C GLY A 685 29.41 12.89 15.88
N GLY A 686 28.95 11.70 16.27
CA GLY A 686 27.83 11.01 15.62
C GLY A 686 26.52 11.78 15.73
N ALA A 687 26.22 12.34 16.91
CA ALA A 687 25.07 13.20 17.12
C ALA A 687 25.15 14.46 16.26
N ALA A 688 26.33 15.09 16.13
CA ALA A 688 26.53 16.24 15.24
C ALA A 688 26.26 15.90 13.76
N VAL A 689 26.76 14.75 13.28
CA VAL A 689 26.51 14.27 11.90
C VAL A 689 25.02 13.99 11.68
N ILE A 690 24.35 13.32 12.63
CA ILE A 690 22.91 13.03 12.54
C ILE A 690 22.10 14.34 12.54
N MET A 691 22.43 15.28 13.41
CA MET A 691 21.78 16.59 13.48
C MET A 691 21.98 17.39 12.20
N GLN A 692 23.17 17.32 11.59
CA GLN A 692 23.42 17.95 10.29
C GLN A 692 22.65 17.26 9.15
N LEU A 693 22.56 15.92 9.13
CA LEU A 693 21.73 15.21 8.15
C LEU A 693 20.25 15.54 8.29
N LEU A 694 19.73 15.56 9.53
CA LEU A 694 18.35 15.98 9.80
C LEU A 694 18.11 17.44 9.42
N ALA A 695 19.09 18.32 9.65
CA ALA A 695 19.02 19.70 9.21
C ALA A 695 18.95 19.81 7.69
N VAL A 696 19.77 19.05 6.95
CA VAL A 696 19.78 19.01 5.47
C VAL A 696 18.44 18.50 4.91
N VAL A 697 17.91 17.41 5.47
CA VAL A 697 16.62 16.85 5.06
C VAL A 697 15.48 17.81 5.39
N GLY A 698 15.52 18.43 6.59
CA GLY A 698 14.54 19.41 7.02
C GLY A 698 14.56 20.69 6.18
N THR A 699 15.74 21.20 5.81
CA THR A 699 15.87 22.35 4.91
C THR A 699 15.31 22.04 3.54
N TYR A 700 15.65 20.87 2.99
CA TYR A 700 15.12 20.43 1.71
C TYR A 700 13.59 20.33 1.72
N GLY A 701 13.01 19.73 2.77
CA GLY A 701 11.55 19.62 2.91
C GLY A 701 10.84 20.98 3.03
N LEU A 702 11.39 21.90 3.81
CA LEU A 702 10.84 23.24 3.99
C LEU A 702 10.96 24.10 2.71
N GLU A 703 12.05 23.95 1.97
CA GLU A 703 12.29 24.69 0.72
C GLU A 703 11.42 24.18 -0.42
N VAL A 704 11.24 22.86 -0.55
CA VAL A 704 10.29 22.26 -1.51
C VAL A 704 8.86 22.76 -1.24
N GLN A 705 8.47 22.82 0.02
CA GLN A 705 7.15 23.34 0.42
C GLN A 705 7.02 24.84 0.11
N HIS A 706 8.08 25.63 0.32
CA HIS A 706 8.07 27.07 0.01
C HIS A 706 7.96 27.36 -1.48
N VAL A 707 8.72 26.64 -2.33
CA VAL A 707 8.66 26.78 -3.79
C VAL A 707 7.30 26.35 -4.33
N ALA A 708 6.73 25.26 -3.82
CA ALA A 708 5.39 24.78 -4.21
C ALA A 708 4.26 25.78 -3.87
N VAL A 709 4.43 26.58 -2.82
CA VAL A 709 3.42 27.55 -2.38
C VAL A 709 3.59 28.91 -3.07
N THR A 710 4.81 29.33 -3.38
CA THR A 710 5.09 30.72 -3.80
C THR A 710 5.44 30.88 -5.28
N ASN A 711 5.73 29.80 -6.02
CA ASN A 711 6.24 29.86 -7.40
C ASN A 711 7.43 30.84 -7.58
N GLY A 712 8.15 31.16 -6.50
CA GLY A 712 9.26 32.11 -6.48
C GLY A 712 10.59 31.43 -6.17
N ALA A 713 11.71 32.06 -6.54
CA ALA A 713 13.05 31.55 -6.28
C ALA A 713 13.34 31.48 -4.78
N ALA A 714 13.86 30.33 -4.31
CA ALA A 714 14.47 30.24 -2.99
C ALA A 714 15.84 30.91 -3.03
N MET A 715 15.99 32.05 -2.34
CA MET A 715 17.28 32.75 -2.23
C MET A 715 18.26 31.98 -1.32
N PRO A 716 19.56 31.95 -1.63
CA PRO A 716 20.55 31.31 -0.78
C PRO A 716 20.54 32.02 0.58
N LEU A 717 20.79 31.25 1.64
CA LEU A 717 20.82 31.71 3.03
C LEU A 717 19.48 32.08 3.68
N LEU A 718 18.31 31.75 3.09
CA LEU A 718 17.01 31.98 3.73
C LEU A 718 16.82 33.42 4.22
N ALA A 719 17.44 34.40 3.56
CA ALA A 719 17.50 35.79 4.05
C ALA A 719 16.15 36.52 4.01
N ASN A 720 15.11 35.93 3.42
CA ASN A 720 13.76 36.49 3.35
C ASN A 720 12.64 35.43 3.25
N ALA A 721 12.95 34.14 3.50
CA ALA A 721 11.89 33.17 3.68
C ALA A 721 11.32 33.38 5.09
N ASP A 722 9.99 33.38 5.26
CA ASP A 722 9.31 33.36 6.58
C ASP A 722 9.55 32.01 7.31
N VAL A 723 10.77 31.48 7.23
CA VAL A 723 11.25 30.37 8.01
C VAL A 723 11.58 30.90 9.39
N SER A 724 11.10 30.20 10.42
CA SER A 724 11.26 30.68 11.79
C SER A 724 12.75 30.99 12.08
N PRO A 725 13.08 32.11 12.76
CA PRO A 725 14.45 32.47 13.12
C PRO A 725 15.15 31.40 13.97
N TYR A 726 14.40 30.47 14.55
CA TYR A 726 14.91 29.30 15.26
C TYR A 726 15.55 28.26 14.32
N TRP A 727 15.10 28.13 13.08
CA TRP A 727 15.63 27.16 12.11
C TRP A 727 16.93 27.63 11.45
N THR A 728 17.04 28.93 11.11
CA THR A 728 18.29 29.53 10.65
C THR A 728 19.35 29.54 11.75
N ALA A 729 18.96 29.86 12.99
CA ALA A 729 19.83 29.70 14.16
C ALA A 729 20.28 28.24 14.36
N PHE A 730 19.39 27.26 14.12
CA PHE A 730 19.72 25.84 14.20
C PHE A 730 20.73 25.41 13.12
N LEU A 731 20.60 25.88 11.88
CA LEU A 731 21.57 25.62 10.80
C LEU A 731 22.95 26.20 11.12
N ILE A 732 23.00 27.47 11.54
CA ILE A 732 24.26 28.13 11.93
C ILE A 732 24.90 27.39 13.11
N LEU A 733 24.11 26.93 14.08
CA LEU A 733 24.58 26.14 15.20
C LEU A 733 25.17 24.80 14.73
N CYS A 734 24.47 24.07 13.86
CA CYS A 734 24.94 22.81 13.28
C CYS A 734 26.25 23.00 12.49
N TRP A 735 26.40 24.11 11.77
CA TRP A 735 27.63 24.46 11.04
C TRP A 735 28.77 24.83 12.00
N ALA A 736 28.48 25.63 13.02
CA ALA A 736 29.45 26.03 14.04
C ALA A 736 29.97 24.82 14.83
N ILE A 737 29.09 23.87 15.18
CA ILE A 737 29.46 22.60 15.82
C ILE A 737 30.38 21.78 14.91
N GLY A 738 30.07 21.73 13.62
CA GLY A 738 30.89 21.02 12.64
C GLY A 738 32.29 21.61 12.48
N LEU A 739 32.36 22.93 12.26
CA LEU A 739 33.63 23.67 12.18
C LEU A 739 34.42 23.58 13.49
N ALA A 740 33.75 23.64 14.64
CA ALA A 740 34.40 23.46 15.93
C ALA A 740 35.02 22.07 16.05
N LEU A 741 34.33 21.00 15.64
CA LEU A 741 34.88 19.64 15.64
C LEU A 741 36.09 19.50 14.69
N VAL A 742 36.02 20.10 13.49
CA VAL A 742 37.13 20.15 12.53
C VAL A 742 38.35 20.87 13.12
N LEU A 743 38.16 22.06 13.68
CA LEU A 743 39.22 22.84 14.32
C LEU A 743 39.82 22.10 15.52
N THR A 744 38.98 21.47 16.35
CA THR A 744 39.43 20.71 17.52
C THR A 744 40.23 19.46 17.12
N ALA A 745 39.86 18.82 16.00
CA ALA A 745 40.63 17.70 15.44
C ALA A 745 42.03 18.14 14.93
N LEU A 746 42.15 19.38 14.44
CA LEU A 746 43.38 19.96 13.88
C LEU A 746 44.31 20.63 14.89
N MET A 747 43.79 21.08 16.05
CA MET A 747 44.58 21.80 17.05
C MET A 747 45.54 20.88 17.85
N ARG A 748 46.67 21.48 18.28
CA ARG A 748 47.70 20.90 19.15
C ARG A 748 47.22 20.93 20.61
N ARG A 749 47.40 19.85 21.38
CA ARG A 749 47.15 19.88 22.84
C ARG A 749 48.18 20.79 23.50
N LYS A 750 47.72 21.75 24.30
CA LYS A 750 48.58 22.62 25.13
C LYS A 750 49.16 21.87 26.34
N ASP A 751 48.51 20.79 26.76
CA ASP A 751 48.81 20.03 27.98
C ASP A 751 50.17 19.30 27.95
N GLU A 752 50.81 19.14 26.78
CA GLU A 752 52.18 18.59 26.72
C GLU A 752 53.27 19.61 27.06
N VAL A 753 52.94 20.91 27.13
CA VAL A 753 53.90 21.94 27.55
C VAL A 753 53.96 22.06 29.07
N GLU A 754 52.85 21.89 29.79
CA GLU A 754 52.89 21.90 31.27
C GLU A 754 53.63 20.70 31.84
N VAL A 755 53.54 19.53 31.20
CA VAL A 755 54.25 18.31 31.65
C VAL A 755 55.73 18.31 31.26
N MET A 756 56.16 19.14 30.30
CA MET A 756 57.59 19.30 29.94
C MET A 756 58.25 20.55 30.55
N VAL A 757 57.52 21.36 31.33
CA VAL A 757 58.03 22.61 31.93
C VAL A 757 57.96 22.60 33.47
N ALA A 758 57.37 21.57 34.09
CA ALA A 758 57.54 21.36 35.54
C ALA A 758 58.97 20.85 35.81
N PRO A 759 59.79 21.54 36.62
CA PRO A 759 61.06 20.98 37.07
C PRO A 759 60.78 19.82 38.02
N ASP A 760 61.63 18.80 37.96
CA ASP A 760 61.70 17.71 38.94
C ASP A 760 61.83 18.31 40.35
N GLU A 761 60.78 18.22 41.16
CA GLU A 761 60.86 18.33 42.62
C GLU A 761 60.00 17.21 43.22
N ASP A 762 60.62 16.51 44.16
CA ASP A 762 60.18 15.33 44.87
C ASP A 762 58.83 15.50 45.58
N ASP A 763 58.11 14.40 45.78
CA ASP A 763 57.60 14.05 47.11
C ASP A 763 57.14 12.58 47.12
N ASP A 764 57.92 11.77 47.82
CA ASP A 764 57.52 10.53 48.47
C ASP A 764 56.44 10.82 49.51
N GLU A 765 55.38 10.00 49.60
CA GLU A 765 54.86 9.49 50.88
C GLU A 765 53.82 8.38 50.64
N ASP A 766 54.05 7.30 51.38
CA ASP A 766 53.32 6.04 51.40
C ASP A 766 51.88 6.17 51.91
N ASP A 767 50.99 5.30 51.44
CA ASP A 767 50.22 4.42 52.34
C ASP A 767 49.60 3.25 51.56
N ASP A 768 50.14 2.06 51.85
CA ASP A 768 49.59 0.74 51.58
C ASP A 768 48.31 0.50 52.40
N ASP A 769 47.31 -0.24 51.87
CA ASP A 769 46.91 -1.51 52.51
C ASP A 769 46.02 -2.44 51.64
N TYR A 770 46.34 -3.74 51.70
CA TYR A 770 45.67 -4.98 51.25
C TYR A 770 45.31 -5.17 49.76
N GLY A 771 45.88 -6.11 48.99
CA GLY A 771 46.78 -7.24 49.28
C GLY A 771 46.94 -8.13 48.02
N MET A 772 48.18 -8.23 47.55
CA MET A 772 48.76 -9.07 46.45
C MET A 772 48.80 -10.59 46.82
N PRO A 773 49.46 -11.56 46.09
CA PRO A 773 50.38 -11.46 44.93
C PRO A 773 50.28 -12.56 43.84
N GLY A 774 50.95 -12.36 42.69
CA GLY A 774 51.08 -13.43 41.69
C GLY A 774 51.99 -13.21 40.48
N ARG A 775 53.27 -12.86 40.70
CA ARG A 775 54.45 -13.08 39.82
C ARG A 775 54.63 -12.23 38.54
N ARG A 776 55.49 -11.21 38.69
CA ARG A 776 56.62 -10.96 37.79
C ARG A 776 57.73 -11.98 38.05
N LEU A 777 58.23 -12.63 37.00
CA LEU A 777 59.55 -13.25 36.81
C LEU A 777 59.63 -13.49 35.28
N LEU A 778 60.62 -13.09 34.48
CA LEU A 778 61.99 -12.59 34.65
C LEU A 778 62.38 -11.82 33.37
N HIS A 779 63.46 -11.04 33.51
CA HIS A 779 64.27 -10.29 32.54
C HIS A 779 64.23 -10.65 31.05
#